data_AF-A0A6G7XH41-F1
#
_entry.id   AF-A0A6G7XH41-F1
#
_cell.length_a   1.000
_cell.length_b   1.000
_cell.length_c   1.000
_cell.angle_alpha   90.00
_cell.angle_beta   90.00
_cell.angle_gamma   90.00
#
_symmetry.space_group_name_H-M   'P 1'
#
loop_
_entity.id
_entity.type
_entity.pdbx_description
1 polymer ?
#
loop_
_entity_poly.entity_id
_entity_poly.type
_entity_poly.pdbx_seq_one_letter_code
_entity_poly.pdbx_strand_id
1 'polypeptide(L)'
;MSGGLAVVLLGSGVLLAGTGAATAVERDSGAGPAVISPGQGPQEGGTAVTLPAPSALTFTQAVSGEAHTVALGDDGNTYAWGYNAYGQLGDGTVQVRNVPARVKVPAGVTFTQIAARGFFTVGLGDDGNTYAWGSNQYGQLGDGTTTHRNLPVLVQAPSGVKFTRITTGYNHTVAQGDDGNTYAWGLNASGQLGDGSNTDRNVPELVQASSQVKFTQVEAGYNQTLAVGTDGNTYAWGQNSSGQLGDGTTTDRNVPGLVQTPSGVAFTQIAAGGISALAVGDDGNTYAWGSNGYGQLGDGTTAQRIVPTPVQSPSGVTFTQISAGSYSSAALGDDGNAYGWGNNFYGRLGDGTSTQREVPTLAQLPSGVTFKRITAATDFTTAVGADGNVYAWGQYTYGRLGDGIATASRKVPGVVPTNDVVTGVLFDGVAGADFVHNADGTLTVVTPAHAPGAVDVSIEMTRYGVVLPPLVYPSAYTYVAPVKVSITTGSLPAGRVSASYSAVLAATGTAPFAWSVTNGNLPDGLKLDRASGKLSGVPTKAGTFKFTVTVEDSAGSASKVFSITVKQDDVTACVAPRKVPVFADTPLSHKFYKEIDWMECMKYSTGWRQPVGKPLYKPQDNLERQAMAAFIFRMEAPKGYKAPKVSPFADVKPGDSFYTEMAWMYEKGYATGWAEPSGKPTYRPHEPLSREAMAAFIYRLEASTNPAAKNYKAPAKSPMADMKPGMKFYKEISWMYSEGLSTGNKVGNTKEYWPKDDLSRQAMAAFIYRLVTDYRATK
;
A
#
# COMPACT_ATOMS: atom_id res chain seq x y z
N MET A 1 16.39 33.70 25.69
CA MET A 1 16.81 32.35 25.27
C MET A 1 15.69 31.81 24.40
N SER A 2 15.68 32.18 23.13
CA SER A 2 16.36 31.56 21.97
C SER A 2 15.44 30.57 21.28
N GLY A 3 14.95 30.95 20.09
CA GLY A 3 14.14 30.10 19.23
C GLY A 3 13.40 30.87 18.14
N GLY A 4 14.06 31.80 17.45
CA GLY A 4 13.51 32.50 16.29
C GLY A 4 14.44 32.31 15.09
N LEU A 5 14.08 31.40 14.19
CA LEU A 5 14.57 31.39 12.81
C LEU A 5 13.34 31.65 11.93
N ALA A 6 13.02 32.91 11.71
CA ALA A 6 12.10 33.32 10.66
C ALA A 6 12.88 33.29 9.34
N VAL A 7 12.44 32.44 8.43
CA VAL A 7 13.02 32.25 7.11
C VAL A 7 12.55 33.40 6.21
N VAL A 8 13.48 34.26 5.79
CA VAL A 8 13.22 35.46 4.96
C VAL A 8 13.09 35.09 3.48
N LEU A 9 11.87 35.17 2.95
CA LEU A 9 11.49 35.02 1.53
C LEU A 9 12.03 36.21 0.71
N LEU A 10 12.89 35.93 -0.28
CA LEU A 10 13.42 36.93 -1.21
C LEU A 10 12.56 36.96 -2.50
N GLY A 11 12.30 38.17 -3.01
CA GLY A 11 11.32 38.52 -4.05
C GLY A 11 11.68 38.11 -5.48
N SER A 12 12.59 37.16 -5.67
CA SER A 12 12.94 36.51 -6.94
C SER A 12 12.83 34.98 -6.90
N GLY A 13 12.14 34.43 -5.90
CA GLY A 13 12.00 32.97 -5.77
C GLY A 13 13.25 32.32 -5.17
N VAL A 14 14.04 33.07 -4.40
CA VAL A 14 15.25 32.56 -3.73
C VAL A 14 15.01 32.53 -2.22
N LEU A 15 15.05 31.33 -1.65
CA LEU A 15 15.07 31.11 -0.20
C LEU A 15 16.13 30.05 0.11
N LEU A 16 16.78 30.19 1.25
CA LEU A 16 17.75 29.25 1.81
C LEU A 16 17.28 27.79 1.65
N ALA A 17 18.03 27.00 0.88
CA ALA A 17 18.07 25.58 1.10
C ALA A 17 18.52 25.36 2.55
N GLY A 18 17.65 24.74 3.37
CA GLY A 18 18.14 24.08 4.57
C GLY A 18 19.23 23.10 4.15
N THR A 19 20.27 22.96 4.95
CA THR A 19 21.45 22.10 4.73
C THR A 19 21.14 20.60 4.73
N GLY A 20 19.97 20.19 4.26
CA GLY A 20 19.76 18.82 3.82
C GLY A 20 20.47 18.70 2.49
N ALA A 21 21.63 18.05 2.47
CA ALA A 21 22.18 17.54 1.22
C ALA A 21 21.05 16.77 0.52
N ALA A 22 20.56 17.31 -0.59
CA ALA A 22 19.85 16.50 -1.55
C ALA A 22 20.91 15.58 -2.13
N THR A 23 21.16 14.45 -1.48
CA THR A 23 21.68 13.30 -2.21
C THR A 23 20.80 13.18 -3.43
N ALA A 24 21.39 13.19 -4.62
CA ALA A 24 20.73 12.81 -5.85
C ALA A 24 20.07 11.46 -5.58
N VAL A 25 18.79 11.50 -5.24
CA VAL A 25 17.93 10.36 -5.38
C VAL A 25 17.71 10.35 -6.89
N GLU A 26 18.64 9.73 -7.66
CA GLU A 26 18.15 8.76 -8.65
C GLU A 26 16.99 8.09 -7.96
N ARG A 27 15.74 8.14 -8.45
CA ARG A 27 14.59 7.50 -7.78
C ARG A 27 15.05 6.15 -7.24
N ASP A 28 15.51 6.15 -5.99
CA ASP A 28 16.34 5.08 -5.49
C ASP A 28 15.30 4.22 -4.89
N SER A 29 14.72 3.37 -5.75
CA SER A 29 13.96 2.18 -5.39
C SER A 29 12.92 2.35 -4.27
N GLY A 30 12.52 3.61 -4.00
CA GLY A 30 12.05 4.08 -2.69
C GLY A 30 10.63 4.59 -2.74
N ALA A 31 9.94 4.32 -3.86
CA ALA A 31 8.54 3.96 -3.73
C ALA A 31 8.52 2.70 -2.84
N GLY A 32 8.23 2.85 -1.55
CA GLY A 32 7.94 1.71 -0.68
C GLY A 32 7.05 0.72 -1.42
N PRO A 33 7.25 -0.60 -1.23
CA PRO A 33 6.90 -1.61 -2.21
C PRO A 33 5.48 -1.37 -2.70
N ALA A 34 5.35 -1.01 -3.99
CA ALA A 34 4.07 -1.01 -4.66
C ALA A 34 3.44 -2.37 -4.35
N VAL A 35 2.34 -2.39 -3.58
CA VAL A 35 1.67 -3.63 -3.22
C VAL A 35 1.01 -4.13 -4.49
N ILE A 36 1.76 -4.86 -5.31
CA ILE A 36 1.24 -5.57 -6.47
C ILE A 36 0.22 -6.55 -5.91
N SER A 37 -1.01 -6.46 -6.40
CA SER A 37 -2.12 -7.25 -5.89
C SER A 37 -2.82 -7.99 -7.03
N PRO A 38 -2.86 -9.32 -7.01
CA PRO A 38 -2.15 -10.20 -6.07
C PRO A 38 -0.63 -10.16 -6.28
N GLY A 39 0.16 -10.35 -5.20
CA GLY A 39 1.63 -10.32 -5.26
C GLY A 39 2.28 -11.62 -5.76
N GLN A 40 1.48 -12.60 -6.17
CA GLN A 40 1.93 -13.89 -6.68
C GLN A 40 0.92 -14.50 -7.64
N GLY A 41 1.38 -15.43 -8.47
CA GLY A 41 0.53 -16.21 -9.38
C GLY A 41 1.30 -17.36 -10.03
N PRO A 42 0.64 -18.12 -10.91
CA PRO A 42 1.22 -19.33 -11.50
C PRO A 42 2.33 -19.00 -12.50
N GLN A 43 3.32 -19.88 -12.63
CA GLN A 43 4.42 -19.76 -13.60
C GLN A 43 3.94 -19.60 -15.07
N GLU A 44 2.75 -20.08 -15.39
CA GLU A 44 2.13 -19.94 -16.72
C GLU A 44 1.68 -18.50 -17.02
N GLY A 45 1.70 -17.60 -16.03
CA GLY A 45 1.21 -16.23 -16.15
C GLY A 45 -0.32 -16.16 -16.14
N GLY A 46 -0.89 -15.13 -16.77
CA GLY A 46 -2.34 -14.96 -16.88
C GLY A 46 -3.02 -14.38 -15.63
N THR A 47 -2.26 -13.95 -14.63
CA THR A 47 -2.82 -13.27 -13.45
C THR A 47 -2.95 -11.78 -13.72
N ALA A 48 -4.16 -11.25 -13.66
CA ALA A 48 -4.38 -9.81 -13.64
C ALA A 48 -3.90 -9.25 -12.29
N VAL A 49 -2.91 -8.37 -12.33
CA VAL A 49 -2.38 -7.68 -11.15
C VAL A 49 -2.64 -6.18 -11.23
N THR A 50 -2.82 -5.57 -10.07
CA THR A 50 -3.00 -4.13 -9.91
C THR A 50 -1.82 -3.56 -9.13
N LEU A 51 -1.29 -2.42 -9.57
CA LEU A 51 -0.19 -1.69 -8.94
C LEU A 51 -0.43 -0.17 -9.05
N PRO A 52 0.04 0.65 -8.09
CA PRO A 52 -0.09 2.11 -8.19
C PRO A 52 0.64 2.66 -9.43
N ALA A 53 0.05 3.64 -10.09
CA ALA A 53 0.78 4.41 -11.09
C ALA A 53 1.89 5.24 -10.41
N PRO A 54 3.03 5.48 -11.07
CA PRO A 54 4.08 6.33 -10.54
C PRO A 54 3.58 7.74 -10.26
N SER A 55 4.05 8.35 -9.16
CA SER A 55 3.77 9.76 -8.89
C SER A 55 4.30 10.65 -10.02
N ALA A 56 3.48 11.64 -10.41
CA ALA A 56 3.83 12.64 -11.40
C ALA A 56 5.02 13.49 -10.91
N LEU A 57 5.84 13.96 -11.85
CA LEU A 57 6.88 14.96 -11.57
C LEU A 57 6.29 16.18 -10.85
N THR A 58 6.89 16.57 -9.74
CA THR A 58 6.60 17.86 -9.11
C THR A 58 7.79 18.80 -9.21
N PHE A 59 7.54 20.09 -9.09
CA PHE A 59 8.55 21.14 -9.17
C PHE A 59 8.67 21.89 -7.85
N THR A 60 9.90 22.15 -7.45
CA THR A 60 10.22 22.88 -6.21
C THR A 60 10.50 24.36 -6.46
N GLN A 61 10.97 24.69 -7.67
CA GLN A 61 11.25 26.05 -8.12
C GLN A 61 10.88 26.22 -9.60
N ALA A 62 10.38 27.39 -9.96
CA ALA A 62 10.24 27.83 -11.35
C ALA A 62 10.59 29.32 -11.44
N VAL A 63 11.48 29.67 -12.35
CA VAL A 63 11.89 31.05 -12.64
C VAL A 63 11.74 31.34 -14.13
N SER A 64 11.48 32.60 -14.45
CA SER A 64 11.16 33.02 -15.80
C SER A 64 12.15 34.07 -16.28
N GLY A 65 12.81 33.77 -17.40
CA GLY A 65 13.50 34.77 -18.19
C GLY A 65 12.55 35.58 -19.07
N GLU A 66 13.12 36.29 -20.04
CA GLU A 66 12.39 37.19 -20.92
C GLU A 66 11.29 36.47 -21.73
N ALA A 67 11.61 35.27 -22.21
CA ALA A 67 10.72 34.45 -23.05
C ALA A 67 10.92 32.94 -22.82
N HIS A 68 11.51 32.55 -21.70
CA HIS A 68 11.73 31.15 -21.32
C HIS A 68 11.50 30.95 -19.83
N THR A 69 11.29 29.71 -19.43
CA THR A 69 11.12 29.29 -18.04
C THR A 69 12.07 28.15 -17.76
N VAL A 70 12.60 28.12 -16.54
CA VAL A 70 13.44 27.05 -16.01
C VAL A 70 12.87 26.61 -14.68
N ALA A 71 12.82 25.30 -14.44
CA ALA A 71 12.26 24.71 -13.23
C ALA A 71 13.12 23.56 -12.70
N LEU A 72 13.11 23.41 -11.36
CA LEU A 72 13.76 22.30 -10.66
C LEU A 72 12.70 21.24 -10.33
N GLY A 73 12.91 20.03 -10.84
CA GLY A 73 12.08 18.86 -10.54
C GLY A 73 12.45 18.20 -9.22
N ASP A 74 11.49 17.51 -8.60
CA ASP A 74 11.71 16.66 -7.43
C ASP A 74 12.52 15.39 -7.75
N ASP A 75 12.73 15.09 -9.03
CA ASP A 75 13.55 14.01 -9.56
C ASP A 75 15.04 14.36 -9.69
N GLY A 76 15.45 15.50 -9.11
CA GLY A 76 16.83 16.00 -9.14
C GLY A 76 17.24 16.59 -10.50
N ASN A 77 16.33 16.70 -11.47
CA ASN A 77 16.61 17.24 -12.79
C ASN A 77 16.15 18.68 -12.94
N THR A 78 16.78 19.39 -13.87
CA THR A 78 16.37 20.72 -14.29
C THR A 78 15.70 20.67 -15.65
N TYR A 79 14.61 21.41 -15.80
CA TYR A 79 13.81 21.48 -17.01
C TYR A 79 13.72 22.93 -17.49
N ALA A 80 13.74 23.14 -18.80
CA ALA A 80 13.59 24.45 -19.39
C ALA A 80 12.72 24.40 -20.65
N TRP A 81 11.96 25.46 -20.88
CA TRP A 81 11.12 25.62 -22.08
C TRP A 81 10.98 27.09 -22.47
N GLY A 82 10.51 27.31 -23.69
CA GLY A 82 10.32 28.64 -24.27
C GLY A 82 11.30 28.93 -25.41
N TYR A 83 11.60 30.22 -25.58
CA TYR A 83 12.57 30.71 -26.56
C TYR A 83 13.98 30.19 -26.27
N ASN A 84 14.76 29.86 -27.31
CA ASN A 84 16.10 29.25 -27.14
C ASN A 84 17.17 29.73 -28.14
N ALA A 85 17.00 30.87 -28.83
CA ALA A 85 17.93 31.25 -29.90
C ALA A 85 19.39 31.48 -29.43
N TYR A 86 19.60 31.73 -28.13
CA TYR A 86 20.92 31.91 -27.53
C TYR A 86 21.38 30.71 -26.70
N GLY A 87 20.59 29.61 -26.67
CA GLY A 87 20.91 28.41 -25.90
C GLY A 87 20.46 28.45 -24.44
N GLN A 88 19.61 29.41 -24.05
CA GLN A 88 19.16 29.60 -22.66
C GLN A 88 18.34 28.44 -22.07
N LEU A 89 17.95 27.45 -22.87
CA LEU A 89 17.35 26.21 -22.36
C LEU A 89 18.39 25.16 -21.95
N GLY A 90 19.67 25.32 -22.31
CA GLY A 90 20.75 24.45 -21.85
C GLY A 90 20.64 22.98 -22.29
N ASP A 91 19.82 22.67 -23.30
CA ASP A 91 19.57 21.32 -23.80
C ASP A 91 20.56 20.88 -24.91
N GLY A 92 21.61 21.68 -25.14
CA GLY A 92 22.59 21.51 -26.21
C GLY A 92 22.06 21.91 -27.59
N THR A 93 20.93 22.61 -27.65
CA THR A 93 20.34 23.11 -28.91
C THR A 93 20.08 24.61 -28.83
N VAL A 94 19.65 25.20 -29.94
CA VAL A 94 19.11 26.57 -30.01
C VAL A 94 17.64 26.59 -30.45
N GLN A 95 16.97 25.44 -30.31
CA GLN A 95 15.60 25.24 -30.78
C GLN A 95 14.59 25.58 -29.68
N VAL A 96 13.51 26.25 -30.07
CA VAL A 96 12.38 26.56 -29.18
C VAL A 96 11.78 25.25 -28.65
N ARG A 97 11.41 25.24 -27.36
CA ARG A 97 10.70 24.11 -26.74
C ARG A 97 9.36 24.61 -26.21
N ASN A 98 8.27 24.03 -26.72
CA ASN A 98 6.91 24.42 -26.29
C ASN A 98 6.41 23.63 -25.06
N VAL A 99 7.19 22.64 -24.62
CA VAL A 99 7.01 21.84 -23.41
C VAL A 99 8.35 21.78 -22.67
N PRO A 100 8.35 21.54 -21.34
CA PRO A 100 9.58 21.35 -20.59
C PRO A 100 10.51 20.32 -21.23
N ALA A 101 11.76 20.71 -21.45
CA ALA A 101 12.83 19.85 -21.95
C ALA A 101 13.94 19.78 -20.90
N ARG A 102 14.58 18.62 -20.77
CA ARG A 102 15.65 18.43 -19.78
C ARG A 102 16.88 19.27 -20.15
N VAL A 103 17.36 20.06 -19.19
CA VAL A 103 18.65 20.74 -19.27
C VAL A 103 19.74 19.68 -19.20
N LYS A 104 20.77 19.79 -20.04
CA LYS A 104 21.94 18.90 -20.00
C LYS A 104 22.92 19.36 -18.93
N VAL A 105 22.55 19.12 -17.67
CA VAL A 105 23.38 19.41 -16.50
C VAL A 105 24.65 18.54 -16.51
N PRO A 106 25.82 19.05 -16.06
CA PRO A 106 27.03 18.24 -15.91
C PRO A 106 26.81 16.97 -15.08
N ALA A 107 27.54 15.91 -15.40
CA ALA A 107 27.40 14.61 -14.73
C ALA A 107 27.70 14.73 -13.23
N GLY A 108 26.81 14.17 -12.40
CA GLY A 108 26.94 14.19 -10.94
C GLY A 108 26.59 15.52 -10.27
N VAL A 109 26.01 16.47 -11.00
CA VAL A 109 25.57 17.77 -10.47
C VAL A 109 24.05 17.88 -10.54
N THR A 110 23.45 18.35 -9.46
CA THR A 110 22.05 18.79 -9.42
C THR A 110 22.00 20.26 -9.03
N PHE A 111 21.19 21.07 -9.72
CA PHE A 111 21.01 22.46 -9.34
C PHE A 111 20.08 22.60 -8.14
N THR A 112 20.54 23.35 -7.14
CA THR A 112 19.81 23.66 -5.90
C THR A 112 19.13 25.03 -5.97
N GLN A 113 19.61 25.90 -6.85
CA GLN A 113 19.02 27.20 -7.14
C GLN A 113 19.15 27.50 -8.63
N ILE A 114 18.13 28.13 -9.20
CA ILE A 114 18.16 28.71 -10.55
C ILE A 114 17.76 30.18 -10.54
N ALA A 115 18.33 30.94 -11.47
CA ALA A 115 17.98 32.34 -11.71
C ALA A 115 17.90 32.61 -13.22
N ALA A 116 16.82 33.25 -13.66
CA ALA A 116 16.61 33.70 -15.02
C ALA A 116 15.81 35.02 -15.00
N ARG A 117 16.21 35.98 -15.83
CA ARG A 117 15.45 37.21 -16.10
C ARG A 117 15.66 37.69 -17.54
N GLY A 118 16.90 37.75 -18.00
CA GLY A 118 17.24 37.97 -19.41
C GLY A 118 17.07 36.72 -20.30
N PHE A 119 17.83 36.69 -21.39
CA PHE A 119 17.94 35.53 -22.30
C PHE A 119 19.06 34.55 -21.91
N PHE A 120 19.27 34.35 -20.62
CA PHE A 120 20.27 33.43 -20.09
C PHE A 120 19.80 32.87 -18.75
N THR A 121 20.51 31.87 -18.23
CA THR A 121 20.19 31.22 -16.97
C THR A 121 21.46 30.91 -16.21
N VAL A 122 21.37 31.02 -14.89
CA VAL A 122 22.43 30.67 -13.94
C VAL A 122 21.86 29.63 -12.97
N GLY A 123 22.64 28.61 -12.67
CA GLY A 123 22.31 27.55 -11.73
C GLY A 123 23.43 27.37 -10.70
N LEU A 124 23.06 27.19 -9.45
CA LEU A 124 23.98 26.82 -8.37
C LEU A 124 23.92 25.29 -8.16
N GLY A 125 25.04 24.61 -8.35
CA GLY A 125 25.16 23.16 -8.16
C GLY A 125 25.27 22.76 -6.69
N ASP A 126 24.85 21.55 -6.38
CA ASP A 126 25.08 20.86 -5.10
C ASP A 126 26.57 20.55 -4.83
N ASP A 127 27.39 20.54 -5.88
CA ASP A 127 28.85 20.48 -5.82
C ASP A 127 29.50 21.80 -5.33
N GLY A 128 28.70 22.85 -5.15
CA GLY A 128 29.12 24.18 -4.72
C GLY A 128 29.71 25.03 -5.84
N ASN A 129 29.61 24.61 -7.11
CA ASN A 129 29.98 25.41 -8.27
C ASN A 129 28.77 26.16 -8.83
N THR A 130 29.03 27.24 -9.54
CA THR A 130 28.00 28.00 -10.27
C THR A 130 28.18 27.79 -11.77
N TYR A 131 27.06 27.60 -12.45
CA TYR A 131 27.00 27.34 -13.87
C TYR A 131 26.10 28.36 -14.56
N ALA A 132 26.41 28.73 -15.80
CA ALA A 132 25.61 29.65 -16.58
C ALA A 132 25.48 29.17 -18.03
N TRP A 133 24.38 29.52 -18.70
CA TRP A 133 24.17 29.25 -20.12
C TRP A 133 23.19 30.24 -20.76
N GLY A 134 23.20 30.35 -22.08
CA GLY A 134 22.37 31.24 -22.88
C GLY A 134 23.14 32.43 -23.46
N SER A 135 22.50 33.60 -23.46
CA SER A 135 23.08 34.84 -23.96
C SER A 135 24.35 35.24 -23.18
N ASN A 136 25.39 35.71 -23.89
CA ASN A 136 26.67 36.09 -23.27
C ASN A 136 27.33 37.33 -23.92
N GLN A 137 26.58 38.16 -24.65
CA GLN A 137 27.17 39.27 -25.43
C GLN A 137 27.97 40.27 -24.57
N TYR A 138 27.64 40.39 -23.29
CA TYR A 138 28.26 41.30 -22.33
C TYR A 138 29.06 40.57 -21.26
N GLY A 139 29.27 39.26 -21.40
CA GLY A 139 29.98 38.44 -20.42
C GLY A 139 29.12 38.00 -19.23
N GLN A 140 27.79 38.09 -19.32
CA GLN A 140 26.86 37.76 -18.23
C GLN A 140 26.90 36.30 -17.76
N LEU A 141 27.53 35.40 -18.52
CA LEU A 141 27.78 34.02 -18.09
C LEU A 141 28.98 33.89 -17.16
N GLY A 142 29.88 34.89 -17.09
CA GLY A 142 31.01 34.87 -16.15
C GLY A 142 32.06 33.80 -16.44
N ASP A 143 32.09 33.24 -17.66
CA ASP A 143 32.99 32.16 -18.07
C ASP A 143 34.33 32.67 -18.65
N GLY A 144 34.62 33.97 -18.50
CA GLY A 144 35.78 34.63 -19.08
C GLY A 144 35.62 34.94 -20.58
N THR A 145 34.43 34.75 -21.15
CA THR A 145 34.16 34.97 -22.57
C THR A 145 32.93 35.85 -22.79
N THR A 146 32.67 36.20 -24.05
CA THR A 146 31.41 36.82 -24.50
C THR A 146 30.63 35.92 -25.47
N THR A 147 30.91 34.61 -25.44
CA THR A 147 30.33 33.63 -26.37
C THR A 147 29.10 32.97 -25.77
N HIS A 148 28.01 32.91 -26.54
CA HIS A 148 26.79 32.18 -26.17
C HIS A 148 27.07 30.71 -25.85
N ARG A 149 26.32 30.15 -24.90
CA ARG A 149 26.45 28.74 -24.50
C ARG A 149 25.08 28.06 -24.53
N ASN A 150 24.96 26.94 -25.22
CA ASN A 150 23.75 26.12 -25.24
C ASN A 150 23.81 24.94 -24.26
N LEU A 151 24.87 24.87 -23.45
CA LEU A 151 25.07 23.95 -22.35
C LEU A 151 25.55 24.74 -21.13
N PRO A 152 25.20 24.32 -19.90
CA PRO A 152 25.77 24.89 -18.68
C PRO A 152 27.31 24.90 -18.72
N VAL A 153 27.92 26.07 -18.55
CA VAL A 153 29.37 26.26 -18.42
C VAL A 153 29.70 26.77 -17.02
N LEU A 154 30.85 26.39 -16.48
CA LEU A 154 31.32 26.89 -15.19
C LEU A 154 31.54 28.41 -15.21
N VAL A 155 31.04 29.10 -14.20
CA VAL A 155 31.38 30.48 -13.87
C VAL A 155 32.77 30.50 -13.25
N GLN A 156 33.63 31.44 -13.65
CA GLN A 156 34.97 31.63 -13.10
C GLN A 156 34.92 32.39 -11.77
N ALA A 157 34.41 31.74 -10.72
CA ALA A 157 34.39 32.33 -9.38
C ALA A 157 35.79 32.73 -8.91
N PRO A 158 35.93 33.80 -8.10
CA PRO A 158 37.21 34.17 -7.50
C PRO A 158 37.81 33.01 -6.69
N SER A 159 39.14 32.93 -6.65
CA SER A 159 39.84 31.84 -5.95
C SER A 159 39.42 31.74 -4.49
N GLY A 160 38.95 30.55 -4.09
CA GLY A 160 38.52 30.26 -2.72
C GLY A 160 37.11 30.74 -2.36
N VAL A 161 36.36 31.33 -3.31
CA VAL A 161 34.99 31.78 -3.09
C VAL A 161 34.01 30.81 -3.74
N LYS A 162 33.00 30.39 -2.99
CA LYS A 162 31.82 29.69 -3.54
C LYS A 162 30.61 30.58 -3.43
N PHE A 163 29.84 30.70 -4.50
CA PHE A 163 28.58 31.43 -4.43
C PHE A 163 27.53 30.62 -3.67
N THR A 164 26.79 31.30 -2.81
CA THR A 164 25.71 30.72 -1.98
C THR A 164 24.34 31.21 -2.41
N ARG A 165 24.29 32.32 -3.16
CA ARG A 165 23.07 32.83 -3.80
C ARG A 165 23.39 33.47 -5.13
N ILE A 166 22.45 33.32 -6.07
CA ILE A 166 22.50 33.93 -7.40
C ILE A 166 21.23 34.71 -7.71
N THR A 167 21.36 35.81 -8.45
CA THR A 167 20.26 36.53 -9.09
C THR A 167 20.73 37.05 -10.45
N THR A 168 19.81 37.21 -11.39
CA THR A 168 20.13 37.70 -12.74
C THR A 168 19.28 38.92 -13.08
N GLY A 169 19.94 39.91 -13.67
CA GLY A 169 19.28 41.00 -14.36
C GLY A 169 19.00 40.66 -15.82
N TYR A 170 18.84 41.69 -16.65
CA TYR A 170 18.59 41.45 -18.08
C TYR A 170 19.86 40.98 -18.80
N ASN A 171 21.01 41.58 -18.49
CA ASN A 171 22.31 41.26 -19.09
C ASN A 171 23.45 41.26 -18.06
N HIS A 172 23.15 41.13 -16.77
CA HIS A 172 24.15 41.00 -15.71
C HIS A 172 23.73 39.97 -14.68
N THR A 173 24.70 39.46 -13.93
CA THR A 173 24.51 38.50 -12.84
C THR A 173 25.08 39.08 -11.57
N VAL A 174 24.42 38.81 -10.45
CA VAL A 174 24.90 39.17 -9.13
C VAL A 174 24.85 37.94 -8.24
N ALA A 175 25.88 37.72 -7.44
CA ALA A 175 25.99 36.57 -6.55
C ALA A 175 26.55 36.96 -5.19
N GLN A 176 26.15 36.24 -4.15
CA GLN A 176 26.74 36.36 -2.82
C GLN A 176 27.69 35.19 -2.58
N GLY A 177 28.92 35.49 -2.15
CA GLY A 177 29.93 34.49 -1.78
C GLY A 177 29.74 33.95 -0.36
N ASP A 178 30.32 32.79 -0.08
CA ASP A 178 30.48 32.21 1.26
C ASP A 178 31.43 33.02 2.16
N ASP A 179 32.25 33.88 1.55
CA ASP A 179 33.05 34.90 2.22
C ASP A 179 32.25 36.14 2.68
N GLY A 180 30.94 36.15 2.42
CA GLY A 180 30.02 37.23 2.77
C GLY A 180 30.08 38.45 1.84
N ASN A 181 30.87 38.41 0.77
CA ASN A 181 30.93 39.47 -0.23
C ASN A 181 29.87 39.31 -1.31
N THR A 182 29.62 40.38 -2.04
CA THR A 182 28.76 40.37 -3.23
C THR A 182 29.61 40.62 -4.46
N TYR A 183 29.36 39.82 -5.50
CA TYR A 183 30.05 39.86 -6.77
C TYR A 183 29.05 40.09 -7.89
N ALA A 184 29.46 40.82 -8.92
CA ALA A 184 28.64 41.08 -10.09
C ALA A 184 29.45 40.99 -11.38
N TRP A 185 28.81 40.57 -12.47
CA TRP A 185 29.41 40.53 -13.80
C TRP A 185 28.37 40.65 -14.92
N GLY A 186 28.82 40.91 -16.14
CA GLY A 186 28.01 41.16 -17.32
C GLY A 186 28.04 42.63 -17.74
N LEU A 187 26.91 43.10 -18.29
CA LEU A 187 26.71 44.49 -18.73
C LEU A 187 26.83 45.47 -17.54
N ASN A 188 27.55 46.57 -17.74
CA ASN A 188 27.78 47.60 -16.72
C ASN A 188 27.65 49.04 -17.25
N ALA A 189 27.05 49.26 -18.43
CA ALA A 189 26.97 50.59 -19.02
C ALA A 189 26.33 51.65 -18.09
N SER A 190 25.40 51.25 -17.21
CA SER A 190 24.76 52.13 -16.21
C SER A 190 25.30 51.94 -14.78
N GLY A 191 26.39 51.19 -14.60
CA GLY A 191 26.97 50.94 -13.29
C GLY A 191 26.25 49.85 -12.49
N GLN A 192 25.42 49.02 -13.12
CA GLN A 192 24.60 47.99 -12.44
C GLN A 192 25.41 46.89 -11.75
N LEU A 193 26.71 46.77 -12.04
CA LEU A 193 27.61 45.88 -11.30
C LEU A 193 28.01 46.46 -9.95
N GLY A 194 27.98 47.79 -9.77
CA GLY A 194 28.33 48.40 -8.48
C GLY A 194 29.81 48.33 -8.12
N ASP A 195 30.68 48.06 -9.11
CA ASP A 195 32.14 47.89 -8.94
C ASP A 195 32.91 49.22 -8.99
N GLY A 196 32.22 50.36 -8.94
CA GLY A 196 32.81 51.69 -9.09
C GLY A 196 33.13 52.08 -10.53
N SER A 197 32.72 51.27 -11.52
CA SER A 197 32.97 51.52 -12.94
C SER A 197 31.69 51.43 -13.77
N ASN A 198 31.81 51.77 -15.06
CA ASN A 198 30.78 51.55 -16.08
C ASN A 198 31.29 50.61 -17.18
N THR A 199 32.18 49.68 -16.83
CA THR A 199 32.82 48.73 -17.77
C THR A 199 32.28 47.33 -17.55
N ASP A 200 31.89 46.67 -18.64
CA ASP A 200 31.42 45.29 -18.61
C ASP A 200 32.48 44.34 -18.04
N ARG A 201 32.02 43.26 -17.40
CA ARG A 201 32.89 42.23 -16.80
C ARG A 201 32.46 40.86 -17.29
N ASN A 202 33.39 40.09 -17.83
CA ASN A 202 33.13 38.70 -18.26
C ASN A 202 33.53 37.65 -17.22
N VAL A 203 33.94 38.11 -16.03
CA VAL A 203 34.20 37.30 -14.83
C VAL A 203 33.60 38.05 -13.62
N PRO A 204 33.21 37.34 -12.55
CA PRO A 204 32.73 37.96 -11.30
C PRO A 204 33.71 39.00 -10.73
N GLU A 205 33.24 40.23 -10.52
CA GLU A 205 33.98 41.34 -9.92
C GLU A 205 33.34 41.76 -8.59
N LEU A 206 34.12 42.27 -7.64
CA LEU A 206 33.61 42.64 -6.32
C LEU A 206 32.73 43.91 -6.39
N VAL A 207 31.55 43.86 -5.77
CA VAL A 207 30.72 45.05 -5.57
C VAL A 207 31.35 45.95 -4.51
N GLN A 208 31.55 47.23 -4.83
CA GLN A 208 32.18 48.21 -3.95
C GLN A 208 31.21 48.80 -2.92
N ALA A 209 30.78 47.97 -1.96
CA ALA A 209 30.07 48.44 -0.77
C ALA A 209 31.02 49.10 0.25
N SER A 210 30.47 49.88 1.18
CA SER A 210 31.22 50.32 2.37
C SER A 210 31.79 49.10 3.11
N SER A 211 33.05 49.18 3.55
CA SER A 211 33.72 48.07 4.27
C SER A 211 32.98 47.54 5.51
N GLN A 212 32.05 48.34 6.07
CA GLN A 212 31.24 48.00 7.24
C GLN A 212 29.90 47.32 6.91
N VAL A 213 29.51 47.27 5.64
CA VAL A 213 28.20 46.75 5.22
C VAL A 213 28.40 45.52 4.36
N LYS A 214 27.78 44.41 4.77
CA LYS A 214 27.57 43.24 3.89
C LYS A 214 26.10 43.21 3.50
N PHE A 215 25.80 42.65 2.34
CA PHE A 215 24.41 42.50 1.92
C PHE A 215 23.85 41.16 2.37
N THR A 216 22.65 41.17 2.94
CA THR A 216 21.90 39.99 3.38
C THR A 216 20.90 39.53 2.33
N GLN A 217 20.39 40.46 1.52
CA GLN A 217 19.57 40.22 0.33
C GLN A 217 20.13 41.03 -0.85
N VAL A 218 20.10 40.46 -2.05
CA VAL A 218 20.46 41.15 -3.29
C VAL A 218 19.52 40.71 -4.41
N GLU A 219 19.02 41.67 -5.20
CA GLU A 219 18.07 41.45 -6.28
C GLU A 219 18.47 42.24 -7.52
N ALA A 220 18.60 41.56 -8.65
CA ALA A 220 18.93 42.20 -9.92
C ALA A 220 17.66 42.46 -10.75
N GLY A 221 17.45 43.73 -11.10
CA GLY A 221 16.47 44.17 -12.10
C GLY A 221 17.09 44.18 -13.49
N TYR A 222 16.48 44.85 -14.49
CA TYR A 222 17.05 44.82 -15.84
C TYR A 222 18.47 45.40 -15.92
N ASN A 223 18.63 46.64 -15.44
CA ASN A 223 19.91 47.36 -15.41
C ASN A 223 20.10 48.04 -14.05
N GLN A 224 19.50 47.50 -12.99
CA GLN A 224 19.61 48.00 -11.64
C GLN A 224 19.81 46.82 -10.68
N THR A 225 20.35 47.09 -9.51
CA THR A 225 20.50 46.11 -8.44
C THR A 225 20.08 46.74 -7.13
N LEU A 226 19.29 46.00 -6.35
CA LEU A 226 18.84 46.37 -5.01
C LEU A 226 19.49 45.43 -3.99
N ALA A 227 19.74 45.93 -2.79
CA ALA A 227 20.23 45.11 -1.70
C ALA A 227 19.73 45.58 -0.34
N VAL A 228 19.69 44.67 0.63
CA VAL A 228 19.51 45.01 2.05
C VAL A 228 20.82 44.74 2.76
N GLY A 229 21.32 45.73 3.49
CA GLY A 229 22.57 45.66 4.25
C GLY A 229 22.40 45.03 5.64
N THR A 230 23.50 44.56 6.22
CA THR A 230 23.58 44.12 7.62
C THR A 230 23.30 45.24 8.63
N ASP A 231 23.31 46.48 8.18
CA ASP A 231 22.94 47.67 8.92
C ASP A 231 21.42 47.95 8.92
N GLY A 232 20.63 47.13 8.22
CA GLY A 232 19.18 47.28 8.07
C GLY A 232 18.76 48.28 6.99
N ASN A 233 19.71 48.94 6.31
CA ASN A 233 19.39 49.89 5.24
C ASN A 233 19.20 49.18 3.90
N THR A 234 18.42 49.80 3.03
CA THR A 234 18.27 49.36 1.64
C THR A 234 19.18 50.18 0.73
N TYR A 235 19.85 49.50 -0.18
CA TYR A 235 20.79 50.05 -1.14
C TYR A 235 20.33 49.78 -2.57
N ALA A 236 20.67 50.67 -3.49
CA ALA A 236 20.38 50.55 -4.90
C ALA A 236 21.53 51.13 -5.75
N TRP A 237 21.78 50.52 -6.90
CA TRP A 237 22.73 51.02 -7.90
C TRP A 237 22.35 50.56 -9.32
N GLY A 238 22.98 51.16 -10.33
CA GLY A 238 22.69 50.98 -11.74
C GLY A 238 21.90 52.14 -12.36
N GLN A 239 21.07 51.81 -13.34
CA GLN A 239 20.24 52.75 -14.10
C GLN A 239 19.18 53.40 -13.21
N ASN A 240 18.99 54.72 -13.32
CA ASN A 240 18.03 55.49 -12.52
C ASN A 240 17.17 56.48 -13.32
N SER A 241 17.12 56.37 -14.65
CA SER A 241 16.38 57.31 -15.51
C SER A 241 14.87 57.47 -15.17
N SER A 242 14.29 56.50 -14.47
CA SER A 242 12.90 56.48 -14.00
C SER A 242 12.77 56.55 -12.47
N GLY A 243 13.85 56.89 -11.75
CA GLY A 243 13.87 56.91 -10.29
C GLY A 243 13.83 55.53 -9.64
N GLN A 244 14.16 54.47 -10.39
CA GLN A 244 14.07 53.09 -9.94
C GLN A 244 15.08 52.73 -8.84
N LEU A 245 16.07 53.58 -8.57
CA LEU A 245 16.93 53.45 -7.39
C LEU A 245 16.27 53.97 -6.10
N GLY A 246 15.19 54.76 -6.18
CA GLY A 246 14.45 55.19 -5.00
C GLY A 246 15.21 56.14 -4.07
N ASP A 247 16.30 56.75 -4.55
CA ASP A 247 17.20 57.60 -3.78
C ASP A 247 16.82 59.10 -3.82
N GLY A 248 15.62 59.41 -4.32
CA GLY A 248 15.15 60.77 -4.52
C GLY A 248 15.74 61.47 -5.75
N THR A 249 16.47 60.73 -6.60
CA THR A 249 17.08 61.27 -7.83
C THR A 249 16.66 60.47 -9.06
N THR A 250 17.15 60.89 -10.23
CA THR A 250 17.06 60.13 -11.49
C THR A 250 18.44 59.90 -12.11
N THR A 251 19.48 59.91 -11.28
CA THR A 251 20.88 59.78 -11.72
C THR A 251 21.41 58.37 -11.44
N ASP A 252 22.02 57.77 -12.47
CA ASP A 252 22.63 56.44 -12.39
C ASP A 252 23.72 56.41 -11.30
N ARG A 253 23.94 55.24 -10.68
CA ARG A 253 24.95 55.03 -9.65
C ARG A 253 25.78 53.80 -9.98
N ASN A 254 27.11 53.92 -9.98
CA ASN A 254 28.03 52.80 -10.21
C ASN A 254 28.61 52.21 -8.91
N VAL A 255 28.11 52.67 -7.76
CA VAL A 255 28.36 52.11 -6.43
C VAL A 255 27.03 52.05 -5.67
N PRO A 256 26.86 51.10 -4.73
CA PRO A 256 25.67 51.04 -3.87
C PRO A 256 25.38 52.38 -3.17
N GLY A 257 24.19 52.94 -3.39
CA GLY A 257 23.68 54.14 -2.74
C GLY A 257 22.43 53.86 -1.90
N LEU A 258 22.16 54.68 -0.88
CA LEU A 258 21.00 54.49 0.00
C LEU A 258 19.69 54.80 -0.73
N VAL A 259 18.72 53.91 -0.57
CA VAL A 259 17.31 54.16 -0.89
C VAL A 259 16.71 55.07 0.17
N GLN A 260 15.87 56.04 -0.21
CA GLN A 260 15.15 56.90 0.73
C GLN A 260 13.92 56.18 1.28
N THR A 261 14.12 55.24 2.22
CA THR A 261 13.02 54.49 2.82
C THR A 261 12.09 55.40 3.64
N PRO A 262 10.80 55.04 3.79
CA PRO A 262 9.89 55.74 4.69
C PRO A 262 10.45 55.77 6.12
N SER A 263 10.20 56.87 6.83
CA SER A 263 10.70 57.07 8.20
C SER A 263 10.25 55.95 9.13
N GLY A 264 11.22 55.26 9.75
CA GLY A 264 10.96 54.19 10.71
C GLY A 264 10.59 52.84 10.09
N VAL A 265 10.70 52.69 8.77
CA VAL A 265 10.42 51.43 8.06
C VAL A 265 11.71 50.83 7.53
N ALA A 266 11.96 49.58 7.88
CA ALA A 266 13.02 48.76 7.30
C ALA A 266 12.41 47.75 6.32
N PHE A 267 12.98 47.62 5.12
CA PHE A 267 12.50 46.63 4.17
C PHE A 267 13.03 45.23 4.51
N THR A 268 12.10 44.28 4.60
CA THR A 268 12.35 42.88 4.95
C THR A 268 12.38 41.97 3.71
N GLN A 269 11.81 42.45 2.60
CA GLN A 269 11.86 41.81 1.29
C GLN A 269 11.97 42.90 0.22
N ILE A 270 12.84 42.70 -0.75
CA ILE A 270 12.94 43.52 -1.97
C ILE A 270 12.69 42.68 -3.23
N ALA A 271 12.23 43.34 -4.29
CA ALA A 271 12.16 42.77 -5.64
C ALA A 271 12.51 43.86 -6.67
N ALA A 272 13.52 43.60 -7.49
CA ALA A 272 13.95 44.51 -8.54
C ALA A 272 13.28 44.14 -9.87
N GLY A 273 12.47 45.05 -10.42
CA GLY A 273 11.79 44.88 -11.69
C GLY A 273 12.62 45.36 -12.88
N GLY A 274 11.97 45.45 -14.05
CA GLY A 274 12.63 45.98 -15.25
C GLY A 274 13.07 47.43 -15.07
N ILE A 275 12.12 48.29 -14.68
CA ILE A 275 12.35 49.74 -14.50
C ILE A 275 11.63 50.28 -13.26
N SER A 276 11.27 49.37 -12.35
CA SER A 276 10.57 49.62 -11.09
C SER A 276 11.10 48.69 -10.02
N ALA A 277 10.69 48.92 -8.78
CA ALA A 277 11.07 48.12 -7.63
C ALA A 277 9.88 47.98 -6.68
N LEU A 278 9.88 46.88 -5.93
CA LEU A 278 8.93 46.60 -4.85
C LEU A 278 9.69 46.26 -3.58
N ALA A 279 9.07 46.54 -2.43
CA ALA A 279 9.55 46.09 -1.14
C ALA A 279 8.39 45.80 -0.18
N VAL A 280 8.62 44.92 0.80
CA VAL A 280 7.75 44.75 1.97
C VAL A 280 8.47 45.32 3.19
N GLY A 281 7.82 46.24 3.90
CA GLY A 281 8.30 46.82 5.14
C GLY A 281 8.09 45.91 6.34
N ASP A 282 8.86 46.13 7.41
CA ASP A 282 8.63 45.54 8.73
C ASP A 282 7.34 46.05 9.40
N ASP A 283 6.74 47.09 8.86
CA ASP A 283 5.41 47.59 9.21
C ASP A 283 4.25 46.82 8.53
N GLY A 284 4.58 45.83 7.70
CA GLY A 284 3.62 45.01 6.96
C GLY A 284 3.09 45.64 5.66
N ASN A 285 3.49 46.88 5.34
CA ASN A 285 3.07 47.53 4.10
C ASN A 285 3.96 47.11 2.93
N THR A 286 3.40 47.20 1.73
CA THR A 286 4.16 47.03 0.48
C THR A 286 4.43 48.41 -0.13
N TYR A 287 5.65 48.60 -0.61
CA TYR A 287 6.12 49.84 -1.23
C TYR A 287 6.57 49.58 -2.65
N ALA A 288 6.41 50.58 -3.51
CA ALA A 288 6.83 50.53 -4.90
C ALA A 288 7.43 51.87 -5.34
N TRP A 289 8.41 51.81 -6.25
CA TRP A 289 8.99 53.01 -6.88
C TRP A 289 9.57 52.70 -8.27
N GLY A 290 9.95 53.75 -8.99
CA GLY A 290 10.39 53.72 -10.38
C GLY A 290 9.29 54.07 -11.37
N SER A 291 9.37 53.47 -12.57
CA SER A 291 8.40 53.67 -13.65
C SER A 291 7.00 53.16 -13.30
N ASN A 292 5.96 53.90 -13.69
CA ASN A 292 4.56 53.57 -13.40
C ASN A 292 3.61 53.75 -14.59
N GLY A 293 4.12 53.89 -15.83
CA GLY A 293 3.28 54.19 -16.99
C GLY A 293 2.15 53.18 -17.26
N TYR A 294 2.28 51.95 -16.73
CA TYR A 294 1.28 50.90 -16.81
C TYR A 294 0.57 50.62 -15.47
N GLY A 295 0.76 51.46 -14.44
CA GLY A 295 0.24 51.20 -13.09
C GLY A 295 0.99 50.11 -12.34
N GLN A 296 2.20 49.72 -12.77
CA GLN A 296 2.98 48.62 -12.19
C GLN A 296 3.47 48.88 -10.75
N LEU A 297 3.34 50.11 -10.25
CA LEU A 297 3.60 50.43 -8.84
C LEU A 297 2.39 50.11 -7.96
N GLY A 298 1.17 50.00 -8.51
CA GLY A 298 0.00 49.57 -7.73
C GLY A 298 -0.52 50.62 -6.75
N ASP A 299 -0.13 51.89 -6.91
CA ASP A 299 -0.47 53.00 -6.00
C ASP A 299 -1.78 53.72 -6.39
N GLY A 300 -2.57 53.14 -7.30
CA GLY A 300 -3.80 53.72 -7.83
C GLY A 300 -3.55 54.85 -8.84
N THR A 301 -2.34 54.95 -9.38
CA THR A 301 -1.96 55.96 -10.37
C THR A 301 -1.11 55.36 -11.49
N THR A 302 -0.78 56.18 -12.49
CA THR A 302 0.23 55.87 -13.53
C THR A 302 1.45 56.78 -13.47
N ALA A 303 1.63 57.51 -12.36
CA ALA A 303 2.70 58.48 -12.21
C ALA A 303 3.95 57.83 -11.61
N GLN A 304 5.12 58.15 -12.20
CA GLN A 304 6.43 57.69 -11.72
C GLN A 304 6.65 58.10 -10.25
N ARG A 305 7.41 57.29 -9.50
CA ARG A 305 7.84 57.59 -8.12
C ARG A 305 9.34 57.46 -8.02
N ILE A 306 10.03 58.48 -7.52
CA ILE A 306 11.49 58.47 -7.34
C ILE A 306 11.92 58.10 -5.91
N VAL A 307 10.94 57.78 -5.06
CA VAL A 307 11.09 57.28 -3.69
C VAL A 307 10.04 56.20 -3.43
N PRO A 308 10.31 55.22 -2.56
CA PRO A 308 9.34 54.21 -2.15
C PRO A 308 7.99 54.83 -1.73
N THR A 309 6.92 54.41 -2.40
CA THR A 309 5.54 54.88 -2.17
C THR A 309 4.64 53.69 -1.84
N PRO A 310 3.71 53.79 -0.87
CA PRO A 310 2.82 52.69 -0.52
C PRO A 310 2.01 52.18 -1.71
N VAL A 311 1.96 50.86 -1.88
CA VAL A 311 1.04 50.16 -2.76
C VAL A 311 -0.36 50.18 -2.13
N GLN A 312 -1.41 50.32 -2.94
CA GLN A 312 -2.79 50.21 -2.48
C GLN A 312 -3.20 48.74 -2.33
N SER A 313 -2.61 48.06 -1.34
CA SER A 313 -2.94 46.66 -1.04
C SER A 313 -4.43 46.47 -0.68
N PRO A 314 -5.04 45.32 -1.00
CA PRO A 314 -6.41 45.00 -0.58
C PRO A 314 -6.56 45.08 0.94
N SER A 315 -7.72 45.55 1.40
CA SER A 315 -8.00 45.69 2.83
C SER A 315 -7.83 44.36 3.57
N GLY A 316 -6.99 44.35 4.62
CA GLY A 316 -6.76 43.19 5.46
C GLY A 316 -5.82 42.13 4.87
N VAL A 317 -5.15 42.42 3.75
CA VAL A 317 -4.20 41.50 3.10
C VAL A 317 -2.77 42.03 3.25
N THR A 318 -1.88 41.19 3.75
CA THR A 318 -0.43 41.45 3.77
C THR A 318 0.24 40.60 2.70
N PHE A 319 1.06 41.20 1.84
CA PHE A 319 1.81 40.42 0.85
C PHE A 319 3.00 39.73 1.50
N THR A 320 3.05 38.40 1.38
CA THR A 320 4.10 37.53 1.92
C THR A 320 5.19 37.25 0.89
N GLN A 321 4.87 37.36 -0.40
CA GLN A 321 5.83 37.32 -1.49
C GLN A 321 5.49 38.41 -2.51
N ILE A 322 6.52 39.09 -3.01
CA ILE A 322 6.42 40.07 -4.10
C ILE A 322 7.31 39.67 -5.28
N SER A 323 6.90 40.02 -6.48
CA SER A 323 7.69 39.85 -7.69
C SER A 323 7.47 41.04 -8.63
N ALA A 324 8.57 41.71 -8.98
CA ALA A 324 8.56 42.83 -9.90
C ALA A 324 8.96 42.35 -11.31
N GLY A 325 8.01 42.41 -12.24
CA GLY A 325 8.23 42.17 -13.66
C GLY A 325 8.70 43.42 -14.39
N SER A 326 8.63 43.41 -15.71
CA SER A 326 9.13 44.53 -16.53
C SER A 326 8.14 45.69 -16.59
N TYR A 327 6.85 45.35 -16.71
CA TYR A 327 5.74 46.30 -16.82
C TYR A 327 4.56 45.92 -15.93
N SER A 328 4.71 44.91 -15.08
CA SER A 328 3.70 44.39 -14.18
C SER A 328 4.36 43.89 -12.90
N SER A 329 3.54 43.68 -11.89
CA SER A 329 3.93 43.22 -10.58
C SER A 329 2.97 42.14 -10.14
N ALA A 330 3.47 41.21 -9.33
CA ALA A 330 2.69 40.13 -8.75
C ALA A 330 3.02 39.93 -7.28
N ALA A 331 2.06 39.41 -6.52
CA ALA A 331 2.26 39.09 -5.11
C ALA A 331 1.42 37.90 -4.67
N LEU A 332 1.85 37.26 -3.57
CA LEU A 332 1.04 36.31 -2.81
C LEU A 332 0.62 36.95 -1.49
N GLY A 333 -0.68 36.91 -1.18
CA GLY A 333 -1.23 37.37 0.10
C GLY A 333 -1.12 36.31 1.20
N ASP A 334 -1.16 36.75 2.44
CA ASP A 334 -1.35 35.91 3.64
C ASP A 334 -2.73 35.23 3.68
N ASP A 335 -3.67 35.72 2.88
CA ASP A 335 -4.98 35.14 2.63
C ASP A 335 -4.96 33.93 1.65
N GLY A 336 -3.78 33.57 1.14
CA GLY A 336 -3.58 32.45 0.22
C GLY A 336 -3.89 32.75 -1.25
N ASN A 337 -4.23 34.00 -1.58
CA ASN A 337 -4.51 34.42 -2.95
C ASN A 337 -3.27 34.96 -3.67
N ALA A 338 -3.35 34.99 -5.00
CA ALA A 338 -2.37 35.67 -5.84
C ALA A 338 -2.96 36.94 -6.44
N TYR A 339 -2.12 37.97 -6.53
CA TYR A 339 -2.47 39.29 -7.02
C TYR A 339 -1.56 39.69 -8.17
N GLY A 340 -2.12 40.38 -9.16
CA GLY A 340 -1.38 41.01 -10.26
C GLY A 340 -1.82 42.45 -10.48
N TRP A 341 -0.87 43.32 -10.82
CA TRP A 341 -1.14 44.68 -11.29
C TRP A 341 -0.12 45.17 -12.30
N GLY A 342 -0.42 46.28 -12.98
CA GLY A 342 0.36 46.82 -14.08
C GLY A 342 -0.20 46.46 -15.47
N ASN A 343 0.70 46.33 -16.45
CA ASN A 343 0.35 45.97 -17.82
C ASN A 343 -0.33 44.59 -17.89
N ASN A 344 -1.42 44.50 -18.64
CA ASN A 344 -2.16 43.24 -18.80
C ASN A 344 -2.48 42.89 -20.25
N PHE A 345 -1.78 43.46 -21.24
CA PHE A 345 -2.15 43.30 -22.65
C PHE A 345 -2.29 41.82 -23.07
N TYR A 346 -1.35 40.97 -22.63
CA TYR A 346 -1.36 39.53 -22.87
C TYR A 346 -2.07 38.70 -21.79
N GLY A 347 -2.74 39.32 -20.82
CA GLY A 347 -3.39 38.61 -19.70
C GLY A 347 -2.44 38.19 -18.58
N ARG A 348 -1.24 38.79 -18.48
CA ARG A 348 -0.17 38.43 -17.52
C ARG A 348 -0.53 38.64 -16.05
N LEU A 349 -1.63 39.36 -15.76
CA LEU A 349 -2.11 39.54 -14.38
C LEU A 349 -2.97 38.36 -13.89
N GLY A 350 -3.46 37.52 -14.80
CA GLY A 350 -4.22 36.31 -14.41
C GLY A 350 -5.66 36.57 -13.97
N ASP A 351 -6.16 37.81 -14.11
CA ASP A 351 -7.49 38.24 -13.66
C ASP A 351 -8.63 37.91 -14.64
N GLY A 352 -8.36 37.11 -15.67
CA GLY A 352 -9.30 36.75 -16.72
C GLY A 352 -9.49 37.84 -17.79
N THR A 353 -8.78 38.97 -17.70
CA THR A 353 -8.92 40.11 -18.61
C THR A 353 -7.64 40.39 -19.42
N SER A 354 -7.69 41.43 -20.26
CA SER A 354 -6.51 42.03 -20.89
C SER A 354 -6.34 43.50 -20.47
N THR A 355 -6.99 43.90 -19.37
CA THR A 355 -7.10 45.29 -18.93
C THR A 355 -6.02 45.58 -17.89
N GLN A 356 -5.27 46.66 -18.10
CA GLN A 356 -4.30 47.18 -17.16
C GLN A 356 -4.95 47.43 -15.78
N ARG A 357 -4.18 47.21 -14.71
CA ARG A 357 -4.62 47.47 -13.33
C ARG A 357 -3.64 48.38 -12.63
N GLU A 358 -4.14 49.46 -12.05
CA GLU A 358 -3.33 50.42 -11.28
C GLU A 358 -3.24 50.07 -9.79
N VAL A 359 -3.92 49.00 -9.38
CA VAL A 359 -3.96 48.45 -8.02
C VAL A 359 -3.89 46.92 -8.07
N PRO A 360 -3.32 46.26 -7.04
CA PRO A 360 -3.34 44.81 -6.91
C PRO A 360 -4.75 44.22 -7.13
N THR A 361 -4.88 43.32 -8.10
CA THR A 361 -6.14 42.68 -8.48
C THR A 361 -6.00 41.17 -8.38
N LEU A 362 -7.04 40.48 -7.89
CA LEU A 362 -7.03 39.02 -7.73
C LEU A 362 -6.83 38.30 -9.08
N ALA A 363 -5.92 37.34 -9.10
CA ALA A 363 -5.85 36.35 -10.15
C ALA A 363 -6.94 35.27 -9.97
N GLN A 364 -7.40 34.69 -11.07
CA GLN A 364 -8.41 33.62 -11.07
C GLN A 364 -7.73 32.25 -10.98
N LEU A 365 -7.39 31.83 -9.76
CA LEU A 365 -6.69 30.56 -9.54
C LEU A 365 -7.58 29.35 -9.90
N PRO A 366 -6.99 28.23 -10.36
CA PRO A 366 -7.71 26.97 -10.49
C PRO A 366 -8.31 26.51 -9.16
N SER A 367 -9.46 25.85 -9.20
CA SER A 367 -10.16 25.38 -7.99
C SER A 367 -9.27 24.47 -7.14
N GLY A 368 -9.17 24.76 -5.85
CA GLY A 368 -8.40 23.98 -4.88
C GLY A 368 -6.88 24.17 -4.94
N VAL A 369 -6.39 25.09 -5.78
CA VAL A 369 -4.95 25.37 -5.92
C VAL A 369 -4.60 26.68 -5.22
N THR A 370 -3.56 26.64 -4.38
CA THR A 370 -2.86 27.81 -3.87
C THR A 370 -1.44 27.84 -4.40
N PHE A 371 -0.82 29.01 -4.49
CA PHE A 371 0.57 29.13 -4.92
C PHE A 371 1.52 29.27 -3.74
N LYS A 372 2.69 28.64 -3.85
CA LYS A 372 3.81 28.80 -2.92
C LYS A 372 4.82 29.82 -3.43
N ARG A 373 4.90 29.99 -4.75
CA ARG A 373 5.84 30.91 -5.42
C ARG A 373 5.15 31.58 -6.60
N ILE A 374 5.45 32.85 -6.84
CA ILE A 374 5.05 33.58 -8.04
C ILE A 374 6.21 34.40 -8.61
N THR A 375 6.32 34.45 -9.94
CA THR A 375 7.36 35.16 -10.67
C THR A 375 6.72 35.94 -11.81
N ALA A 376 6.73 37.27 -11.72
CA ALA A 376 6.32 38.15 -12.81
C ALA A 376 7.51 38.37 -13.75
N ALA A 377 7.39 37.93 -15.00
CA ALA A 377 8.39 38.15 -16.04
C ALA A 377 8.01 39.37 -16.89
N THR A 378 8.54 39.45 -18.12
CA THR A 378 8.25 40.55 -19.03
C THR A 378 6.79 40.54 -19.43
N ASP A 379 6.34 39.49 -20.13
CA ASP A 379 5.02 39.41 -20.76
C ASP A 379 4.14 38.27 -20.23
N PHE A 380 4.61 37.55 -19.23
CA PHE A 380 3.95 36.38 -18.66
C PHE A 380 4.34 36.23 -17.19
N THR A 381 3.61 35.38 -16.48
CA THR A 381 3.81 35.10 -15.06
C THR A 381 3.84 33.59 -14.89
N THR A 382 4.71 33.12 -14.00
CA THR A 382 4.76 31.72 -13.56
C THR A 382 4.55 31.61 -12.07
N ALA A 383 4.05 30.46 -11.63
CA ALA A 383 3.88 30.15 -10.23
C ALA A 383 4.13 28.66 -9.97
N VAL A 384 4.54 28.32 -8.75
CA VAL A 384 4.59 26.93 -8.28
C VAL A 384 3.44 26.74 -7.30
N GLY A 385 2.56 25.79 -7.61
CA GLY A 385 1.41 25.43 -6.78
C GLY A 385 1.80 24.66 -5.52
N ALA A 386 0.90 24.67 -4.53
CA ALA A 386 1.05 23.86 -3.34
C ALA A 386 1.04 22.35 -3.64
N ASP A 387 0.40 21.98 -4.75
CA ASP A 387 0.35 20.66 -5.37
C ASP A 387 1.63 20.27 -6.13
N GLY A 388 2.63 21.16 -6.19
CA GLY A 388 3.91 20.91 -6.85
C GLY A 388 3.90 21.15 -8.36
N ASN A 389 2.78 21.58 -8.95
CA ASN A 389 2.72 21.89 -10.38
C ASN A 389 3.26 23.29 -10.68
N VAL A 390 3.81 23.48 -11.88
CA VAL A 390 4.06 24.83 -12.41
C VAL A 390 2.80 25.32 -13.10
N TYR A 391 2.45 26.58 -12.84
CA TYR A 391 1.40 27.31 -13.53
C TYR A 391 2.02 28.46 -14.31
N ALA A 392 1.49 28.73 -15.50
CA ALA A 392 1.93 29.86 -16.31
C ALA A 392 0.73 30.64 -16.86
N TRP A 393 0.86 31.92 -17.17
CA TRP A 393 -0.17 32.68 -17.91
C TRP A 393 0.43 33.96 -18.46
N GLY A 394 -0.26 34.60 -19.40
CA GLY A 394 0.23 35.72 -20.19
C GLY A 394 0.59 35.31 -21.61
N GLN A 395 1.65 35.91 -22.15
CA GLN A 395 2.03 35.75 -23.55
C GLN A 395 2.44 34.32 -23.91
N TYR A 396 1.98 33.83 -25.07
CA TYR A 396 2.23 32.43 -25.49
C TYR A 396 3.45 32.27 -26.41
N THR A 397 3.83 33.30 -27.16
CA THR A 397 4.82 33.18 -28.25
C THR A 397 6.12 32.56 -27.78
N TYR A 398 6.68 31.68 -28.63
CA TYR A 398 7.85 30.85 -28.36
C TYR A 398 7.64 29.76 -27.29
N GLY A 399 6.41 29.40 -26.96
CA GLY A 399 6.14 28.26 -26.07
C GLY A 399 6.47 28.52 -24.61
N ARG A 400 6.63 29.78 -24.19
CA ARG A 400 7.04 30.16 -22.82
C ARG A 400 6.09 29.70 -21.71
N LEU A 401 4.84 29.39 -22.07
CA LEU A 401 3.85 28.81 -21.16
C LEU A 401 4.06 27.30 -20.92
N GLY A 402 4.80 26.60 -21.78
CA GLY A 402 5.22 25.21 -21.55
C GLY A 402 4.14 24.14 -21.68
N ASP A 403 2.92 24.49 -22.10
CA ASP A 403 1.81 23.52 -22.15
C ASP A 403 1.70 22.73 -23.45
N GLY A 404 2.54 23.02 -24.45
CA GLY A 404 2.57 22.33 -25.75
C GLY A 404 1.33 22.52 -26.63
N ILE A 405 0.27 23.14 -26.10
CA ILE A 405 -1.03 23.26 -26.75
C ILE A 405 -1.48 24.72 -26.92
N ALA A 406 -0.90 25.68 -26.19
CA ALA A 406 -1.30 27.06 -26.27
C ALA A 406 -1.03 27.65 -27.67
N THR A 407 -2.11 28.04 -28.33
CA THR A 407 -2.10 28.79 -29.60
C THR A 407 -2.37 30.28 -29.41
N ALA A 408 -2.65 30.71 -28.17
CA ALA A 408 -2.96 32.08 -27.81
C ALA A 408 -2.53 32.40 -26.36
N SER A 409 -2.40 33.69 -26.04
CA SER A 409 -2.05 34.17 -24.70
C SER A 409 -3.14 33.76 -23.69
N ARG A 410 -2.73 33.36 -22.48
CA ARG A 410 -3.63 32.84 -21.44
C ARG A 410 -3.90 33.91 -20.38
N LYS A 411 -5.17 34.18 -20.08
CA LYS A 411 -5.56 35.27 -19.15
C LYS A 411 -5.77 34.82 -17.69
N VAL A 412 -5.62 33.52 -17.43
CA VAL A 412 -5.77 32.90 -16.11
C VAL A 412 -4.64 31.88 -15.91
N PRO A 413 -4.17 31.63 -14.69
CA PRO A 413 -3.19 30.58 -14.43
C PRO A 413 -3.66 29.22 -14.96
N GLY A 414 -2.79 28.52 -15.67
CA GLY A 414 -3.05 27.14 -16.07
C GLY A 414 -1.80 26.28 -15.93
N VAL A 415 -2.03 24.98 -15.74
CA VAL A 415 -0.97 24.03 -15.42
C VAL A 415 -0.04 23.82 -16.62
N VAL A 416 1.25 23.71 -16.33
CA VAL A 416 2.27 23.22 -17.25
C VAL A 416 2.31 21.69 -17.08
N PRO A 417 1.88 20.90 -18.07
CA PRO A 417 1.77 19.46 -17.94
C PRO A 417 3.15 18.81 -17.87
N THR A 418 3.23 17.70 -17.14
CA THR A 418 4.44 16.86 -17.07
C THR A 418 4.55 15.90 -18.25
N ASN A 419 3.43 15.61 -18.92
CA ASN A 419 3.32 14.64 -20.02
C ASN A 419 3.98 13.29 -19.69
N ASP A 420 3.87 12.87 -18.43
CA ASP A 420 4.29 11.55 -17.97
C ASP A 420 3.26 10.53 -18.46
N VAL A 421 3.71 9.56 -19.25
CA VAL A 421 2.89 8.49 -19.81
C VAL A 421 3.55 7.16 -19.48
N VAL A 422 2.86 6.33 -18.68
CA VAL A 422 3.27 4.93 -18.51
C VAL A 422 3.01 4.17 -19.80
N THR A 423 4.06 3.59 -20.37
CA THR A 423 4.03 2.87 -21.65
C THR A 423 3.94 1.37 -21.49
N GLY A 424 4.29 0.82 -20.32
CA GLY A 424 4.21 -0.61 -20.06
C GLY A 424 4.63 -1.00 -18.65
N VAL A 425 4.38 -2.27 -18.32
CA VAL A 425 4.84 -2.92 -17.09
C VAL A 425 5.52 -4.23 -17.46
N LEU A 426 6.74 -4.44 -16.97
CA LEU A 426 7.58 -5.60 -17.25
C LEU A 426 7.74 -6.45 -15.99
N PHE A 427 7.84 -7.77 -16.16
CA PHE A 427 8.17 -8.76 -15.14
C PHE A 427 9.48 -9.44 -15.55
N ASP A 428 10.57 -9.18 -14.84
CA ASP A 428 11.94 -9.58 -15.22
C ASP A 428 12.28 -9.24 -16.70
N GLY A 429 11.89 -8.03 -17.12
CA GLY A 429 12.08 -7.54 -18.49
C GLY A 429 11.07 -8.06 -19.53
N VAL A 430 10.14 -8.95 -19.16
CA VAL A 430 9.09 -9.45 -20.06
C VAL A 430 7.82 -8.63 -19.91
N ALA A 431 7.29 -8.10 -21.02
CA ALA A 431 6.09 -7.28 -21.00
C ALA A 431 4.84 -8.07 -20.57
N GLY A 432 4.06 -7.49 -19.65
CA GLY A 432 2.72 -7.97 -19.36
C GLY A 432 1.69 -7.56 -20.42
N ALA A 433 0.60 -8.31 -20.50
CA ALA A 433 -0.49 -8.10 -21.45
C ALA A 433 -1.63 -7.28 -20.84
N ASP A 434 -2.60 -6.86 -21.67
CA ASP A 434 -3.85 -6.21 -21.24
C ASP A 434 -3.65 -5.03 -20.26
N PHE A 435 -2.65 -4.20 -20.55
CA PHE A 435 -2.29 -3.05 -19.75
C PHE A 435 -3.38 -1.97 -19.77
N VAL A 436 -3.85 -1.55 -18.58
CA VAL A 436 -4.91 -0.56 -18.40
C VAL A 436 -4.51 0.49 -17.37
N HIS A 437 -4.75 1.76 -17.69
CA HIS A 437 -4.74 2.88 -16.73
C HIS A 437 -6.14 3.02 -16.13
N ASN A 438 -6.28 2.78 -14.83
CA ASN A 438 -7.56 2.86 -14.14
C ASN A 438 -7.86 4.31 -13.71
N ALA A 439 -9.15 4.65 -13.62
CA ALA A 439 -9.59 5.99 -13.22
C ALA A 439 -9.24 6.36 -11.77
N ASP A 440 -8.92 5.37 -10.93
CA ASP A 440 -8.51 5.54 -9.53
C ASP A 440 -6.99 5.77 -9.35
N GLY A 441 -6.24 5.88 -10.46
CA GLY A 441 -4.80 6.11 -10.43
C GLY A 441 -3.95 4.84 -10.29
N THR A 442 -4.56 3.66 -10.41
CA THR A 442 -3.83 2.38 -10.48
C THR A 442 -3.62 1.92 -11.92
N LEU A 443 -2.69 0.98 -12.10
CA LEU A 443 -2.44 0.26 -13.34
C LEU A 443 -2.92 -1.18 -13.17
N THR A 444 -3.52 -1.76 -14.20
CA THR A 444 -3.80 -3.19 -14.29
C THR A 444 -2.98 -3.80 -15.42
N VAL A 445 -2.38 -4.96 -15.19
CA VAL A 445 -1.61 -5.70 -16.19
C VAL A 445 -1.75 -7.21 -15.96
N VAL A 446 -1.76 -8.00 -17.03
CA VAL A 446 -1.77 -9.46 -16.97
C VAL A 446 -0.34 -9.98 -17.04
N THR A 447 0.07 -10.75 -16.04
CA THR A 447 1.44 -11.27 -15.92
C THR A 447 1.80 -12.20 -17.08
N PRO A 448 3.00 -12.09 -17.68
CA PRO A 448 3.48 -13.06 -18.66
C PRO A 448 3.85 -14.39 -17.98
N ALA A 449 4.10 -15.44 -18.77
CA ALA A 449 4.66 -16.69 -18.27
C ALA A 449 6.14 -16.49 -17.86
N HIS A 450 6.56 -17.08 -16.74
CA HIS A 450 7.91 -16.96 -16.21
C HIS A 450 8.28 -18.16 -15.33
N ALA A 451 9.57 -18.45 -15.19
CA ALA A 451 10.03 -19.49 -14.28
C ALA A 451 9.66 -19.17 -12.81
N PRO A 452 9.43 -20.18 -11.95
CA PRO A 452 9.12 -19.96 -10.54
C PRO A 452 10.21 -19.16 -9.81
N GLY A 453 9.79 -18.20 -8.98
CA GLY A 453 10.68 -17.33 -8.23
C GLY A 453 10.13 -15.91 -8.07
N ALA A 454 10.74 -15.14 -7.18
CA ALA A 454 10.48 -13.70 -7.09
C ALA A 454 11.17 -12.98 -8.25
N VAL A 455 10.48 -12.02 -8.85
CA VAL A 455 10.96 -11.22 -9.98
C VAL A 455 10.81 -9.74 -9.72
N ASP A 456 11.66 -8.96 -10.37
CA ASP A 456 11.54 -7.51 -10.40
C ASP A 456 10.38 -7.12 -11.33
N VAL A 457 9.61 -6.13 -10.90
CA VAL A 457 8.58 -5.51 -11.73
C VAL A 457 9.04 -4.12 -12.09
N SER A 458 9.04 -3.77 -13.38
CA SER A 458 9.50 -2.47 -13.85
C SER A 458 8.39 -1.74 -14.58
N ILE A 459 8.22 -0.44 -14.29
CA ILE A 459 7.27 0.41 -15.01
C ILE A 459 8.05 1.23 -16.04
N GLU A 460 7.70 1.06 -17.32
CA GLU A 460 8.23 1.84 -18.41
C GLU A 460 7.41 3.11 -18.61
N MET A 461 8.09 4.23 -18.80
CA MET A 461 7.44 5.53 -18.96
C MET A 461 8.12 6.37 -20.02
N THR A 462 7.34 7.28 -20.59
CA THR A 462 7.87 8.42 -21.32
C THR A 462 7.50 9.70 -20.60
N ARG A 463 8.38 10.69 -20.69
CA ARG A 463 8.16 12.06 -20.21
C ARG A 463 8.45 13.00 -21.37
N TYR A 464 7.45 13.78 -21.78
CA TYR A 464 7.56 14.63 -22.97
C TYR A 464 7.98 13.86 -24.24
N GLY A 465 7.55 12.60 -24.36
CA GLY A 465 7.93 11.70 -25.47
C GLY A 465 9.34 11.12 -25.39
N VAL A 466 10.12 11.44 -24.35
CA VAL A 466 11.44 10.85 -24.09
C VAL A 466 11.27 9.65 -23.16
N VAL A 467 11.83 8.49 -23.54
CA VAL A 467 11.84 7.29 -22.69
C VAL A 467 12.67 7.54 -21.44
N LEU A 468 12.09 7.27 -20.27
CA LEU A 468 12.77 7.32 -18.98
C LEU A 468 13.38 5.96 -18.64
N PRO A 469 14.44 5.92 -17.79
CA PRO A 469 14.84 4.68 -17.14
C PRO A 469 13.64 4.04 -16.43
N PRO A 470 13.41 2.71 -16.58
CA PRO A 470 12.29 2.06 -15.94
C PRO A 470 12.32 2.20 -14.42
N LEU A 471 11.15 2.40 -13.81
CA LEU A 471 11.02 2.38 -12.35
C LEU A 471 10.96 0.93 -11.88
N VAL A 472 12.03 0.45 -11.25
CA VAL A 472 12.17 -0.95 -10.82
C VAL A 472 11.66 -1.14 -9.39
N TYR A 473 10.83 -2.15 -9.20
CA TYR A 473 10.34 -2.66 -7.93
C TYR A 473 10.94 -4.06 -7.70
N PRO A 474 12.01 -4.16 -6.89
CA PRO A 474 12.72 -5.42 -6.72
C PRO A 474 11.86 -6.50 -6.07
N SER A 475 11.89 -7.72 -6.63
CA SER A 475 11.18 -8.89 -6.09
C SER A 475 9.69 -8.66 -5.79
N ALA A 476 9.04 -7.79 -6.55
CA ALA A 476 7.68 -7.32 -6.27
C ALA A 476 6.57 -8.32 -6.65
N TYR A 477 6.88 -9.34 -7.46
CA TYR A 477 5.93 -10.39 -7.84
C TYR A 477 6.58 -11.77 -7.76
N THR A 478 5.84 -12.78 -7.31
CA THR A 478 6.33 -14.17 -7.22
C THR A 478 5.58 -15.12 -8.13
N TYR A 479 6.31 -15.76 -9.04
CA TYR A 479 5.81 -16.87 -9.83
C TYR A 479 5.90 -18.18 -9.02
N VAL A 480 4.79 -18.88 -8.91
CA VAL A 480 4.64 -20.09 -8.11
C VAL A 480 4.62 -21.30 -9.04
N ALA A 481 5.45 -22.30 -8.72
CA ALA A 481 5.46 -23.58 -9.43
C ALA A 481 4.13 -24.33 -9.19
N PRO A 482 3.64 -25.09 -10.18
CA PRO A 482 2.48 -25.95 -9.98
C PRO A 482 2.76 -26.99 -8.91
N VAL A 483 1.77 -27.22 -8.04
CA VAL A 483 1.86 -28.27 -7.01
C VAL A 483 1.83 -29.63 -7.70
N LYS A 484 2.95 -30.36 -7.64
CA LYS A 484 3.04 -31.70 -8.24
C LYS A 484 2.05 -32.67 -7.57
N VAL A 485 1.26 -33.36 -8.38
CA VAL A 485 0.33 -34.38 -7.89
C VAL A 485 1.06 -35.53 -7.18
N SER A 486 0.51 -36.02 -6.07
CA SER A 486 1.09 -37.12 -5.29
C SER A 486 0.04 -37.89 -4.49
N ILE A 487 0.16 -39.22 -4.41
CA ILE A 487 -0.77 -40.07 -3.65
C ILE A 487 -0.33 -40.15 -2.18
N THR A 488 -1.16 -39.62 -1.28
CA THR A 488 -0.88 -39.57 0.18
C THR A 488 -1.38 -40.80 0.94
N THR A 489 -2.26 -41.61 0.35
CA THR A 489 -2.77 -42.83 0.98
C THR A 489 -1.63 -43.78 1.34
N GLY A 490 -1.49 -44.12 2.63
CA GLY A 490 -0.44 -45.01 3.14
C GLY A 490 -0.64 -46.48 2.72
N SER A 491 -1.69 -47.12 3.26
CA SER A 491 -2.02 -48.53 3.06
C SER A 491 -3.53 -48.73 2.96
N LEU A 492 -3.95 -49.82 2.32
CA LEU A 492 -5.37 -50.21 2.21
C LEU A 492 -5.74 -51.28 3.25
N PRO A 493 -6.96 -51.24 3.81
CA PRO A 493 -7.43 -52.28 4.72
C PRO A 493 -7.57 -53.64 4.01
N ALA A 494 -7.53 -54.71 4.79
CA ALA A 494 -7.78 -56.06 4.28
C ALA A 494 -9.26 -56.25 3.91
N GLY A 495 -9.52 -57.07 2.88
CA GLY A 495 -10.87 -57.48 2.48
C GLY A 495 -11.22 -58.88 2.98
N ARG A 496 -12.49 -59.25 2.86
CA ARG A 496 -12.99 -60.63 3.07
C ARG A 496 -13.85 -61.04 1.90
N VAL A 497 -13.80 -62.32 1.53
CA VAL A 497 -14.69 -62.87 0.50
C VAL A 497 -16.14 -62.68 0.93
N SER A 498 -17.00 -62.21 0.02
CA SER A 498 -18.45 -61.98 0.25
C SER A 498 -18.83 -60.83 1.19
N ALA A 499 -17.86 -60.09 1.77
CA ALA A 499 -18.12 -58.90 2.57
C ALA A 499 -18.03 -57.62 1.72
N SER A 500 -18.83 -56.60 2.05
CA SER A 500 -18.69 -55.29 1.41
C SER A 500 -17.36 -54.65 1.78
N TYR A 501 -16.66 -54.13 0.77
CA TYR A 501 -15.41 -53.40 0.91
C TYR A 501 -15.60 -51.96 0.42
N SER A 502 -15.05 -50.99 1.16
CA SER A 502 -15.04 -49.58 0.78
C SER A 502 -13.82 -48.86 1.38
N ALA A 503 -12.99 -48.28 0.53
CA ALA A 503 -11.87 -47.42 0.90
C ALA A 503 -11.74 -46.26 -0.09
N VAL A 504 -11.24 -45.10 0.34
CA VAL A 504 -11.04 -43.93 -0.53
C VAL A 504 -9.56 -43.59 -0.58
N LEU A 505 -9.03 -43.39 -1.79
CA LEU A 505 -7.66 -42.94 -2.00
C LEU A 505 -7.60 -41.40 -1.94
N ALA A 506 -6.61 -40.89 -1.21
CA ALA A 506 -6.27 -39.48 -1.11
C ALA A 506 -4.98 -39.13 -1.89
N ALA A 507 -4.95 -37.93 -2.47
CA ALA A 507 -3.82 -37.31 -3.14
C ALA A 507 -3.74 -35.80 -2.83
N THR A 508 -2.55 -35.21 -3.01
CA THR A 508 -2.32 -33.75 -3.12
C THR A 508 -2.16 -33.38 -4.58
N GLY A 509 -2.49 -32.15 -4.97
CA GLY A 509 -2.45 -31.67 -6.36
C GLY A 509 -3.63 -30.73 -6.65
N THR A 510 -3.89 -30.48 -7.93
CA THR A 510 -4.95 -29.57 -8.38
C THR A 510 -6.17 -30.36 -8.89
N ALA A 511 -7.28 -30.35 -8.17
CA ALA A 511 -8.51 -31.03 -8.63
C ALA A 511 -9.05 -30.43 -9.95
N PRO A 512 -9.74 -31.19 -10.81
CA PRO A 512 -10.25 -32.55 -10.60
C PRO A 512 -9.21 -33.66 -10.82
N PHE A 513 -9.26 -34.69 -9.97
CA PHE A 513 -8.42 -35.88 -10.08
C PHE A 513 -9.07 -36.97 -10.95
N ALA A 514 -8.26 -37.62 -11.78
CA ALA A 514 -8.64 -38.81 -12.53
C ALA A 514 -7.86 -40.03 -12.01
N TRP A 515 -8.57 -40.96 -11.36
CA TRP A 515 -8.00 -42.16 -10.78
C TRP A 515 -8.13 -43.36 -11.71
N SER A 516 -7.06 -44.14 -11.85
CA SER A 516 -7.06 -45.36 -12.67
C SER A 516 -6.15 -46.45 -12.08
N VAL A 517 -6.46 -47.70 -12.39
CA VAL A 517 -5.56 -48.83 -12.14
C VAL A 517 -4.75 -49.05 -13.41
N THR A 518 -3.44 -48.81 -13.34
CA THR A 518 -2.56 -48.80 -14.52
C THR A 518 -1.72 -50.07 -14.65
N ASN A 519 -1.56 -50.84 -13.58
CA ASN A 519 -0.90 -52.13 -13.61
C ASN A 519 -1.45 -53.08 -12.53
N GLY A 520 -1.51 -54.38 -12.83
CA GLY A 520 -2.15 -55.38 -11.99
C GLY A 520 -3.68 -55.28 -11.98
N ASN A 521 -4.32 -56.25 -11.34
CA ASN A 521 -5.77 -56.33 -11.26
C ASN A 521 -6.25 -56.09 -9.83
N LEU A 522 -7.37 -55.38 -9.69
CA LEU A 522 -8.11 -55.34 -8.43
C LEU A 522 -8.61 -56.74 -8.08
N PRO A 523 -8.84 -57.05 -6.79
CA PRO A 523 -9.57 -58.25 -6.40
C PRO A 523 -10.91 -58.35 -7.14
N ASP A 524 -11.25 -59.54 -7.62
CA ASP A 524 -12.49 -59.80 -8.34
C ASP A 524 -13.69 -59.29 -7.52
N GLY A 525 -14.53 -58.45 -8.14
CA GLY A 525 -15.69 -57.83 -7.51
C GLY A 525 -15.45 -56.44 -6.88
N LEU A 526 -14.21 -55.93 -6.88
CA LEU A 526 -13.90 -54.54 -6.54
C LEU A 526 -13.74 -53.65 -7.79
N LYS A 527 -14.16 -52.39 -7.66
CA LYS A 527 -14.02 -51.36 -8.69
C LYS A 527 -13.47 -50.07 -8.08
N LEU A 528 -12.60 -49.38 -8.82
CA LEU A 528 -12.12 -48.05 -8.50
C LEU A 528 -12.98 -47.03 -9.26
N ASP A 529 -13.60 -46.11 -8.54
CA ASP A 529 -14.30 -44.98 -9.12
C ASP A 529 -13.31 -43.90 -9.58
N ARG A 530 -13.41 -43.52 -10.86
CA ARG A 530 -12.43 -42.62 -11.52
C ARG A 530 -12.42 -41.21 -10.93
N ALA A 531 -13.57 -40.70 -10.49
CA ALA A 531 -13.68 -39.31 -10.04
C ALA A 531 -13.40 -39.16 -8.54
N SER A 532 -13.88 -40.09 -7.72
CA SER A 532 -13.76 -40.01 -6.26
C SER A 532 -12.55 -40.75 -5.68
N GLY A 533 -11.85 -41.58 -6.47
CA GLY A 533 -10.78 -42.44 -5.96
C GLY A 533 -11.30 -43.52 -4.99
N LYS A 534 -12.62 -43.75 -4.95
CA LYS A 534 -13.25 -44.74 -4.07
C LYS A 534 -13.11 -46.13 -4.65
N LEU A 535 -12.46 -47.01 -3.91
CA LEU A 535 -12.40 -48.43 -4.17
C LEU A 535 -13.53 -49.15 -3.41
N SER A 536 -14.47 -49.77 -4.11
CA SER A 536 -15.62 -50.42 -3.49
C SER A 536 -16.15 -51.63 -4.24
N GLY A 537 -16.88 -52.50 -3.55
CA GLY A 537 -17.49 -53.71 -4.11
C GLY A 537 -17.52 -54.87 -3.13
N VAL A 538 -17.65 -56.10 -3.64
CA VAL A 538 -17.68 -57.34 -2.84
C VAL A 538 -16.63 -58.30 -3.40
N PRO A 539 -15.50 -58.52 -2.71
CA PRO A 539 -14.47 -59.46 -3.17
C PRO A 539 -15.01 -60.89 -3.26
N THR A 540 -14.73 -61.59 -4.35
CA THR A 540 -15.22 -62.97 -4.55
C THR A 540 -14.15 -64.04 -4.39
N LYS A 541 -12.87 -63.64 -4.30
CA LYS A 541 -11.73 -64.58 -4.24
C LYS A 541 -10.71 -64.16 -3.19
N ALA A 542 -10.30 -65.12 -2.35
CA ALA A 542 -9.23 -64.91 -1.38
C ALA A 542 -7.85 -64.85 -2.07
N GLY A 543 -6.95 -64.05 -1.53
CA GLY A 543 -5.60 -63.85 -2.04
C GLY A 543 -5.05 -62.46 -1.73
N THR A 544 -3.76 -62.27 -1.99
CA THR A 544 -3.13 -60.95 -1.94
C THR A 544 -3.01 -60.40 -3.36
N PHE A 545 -3.70 -59.30 -3.63
CA PHE A 545 -3.73 -58.65 -4.93
C PHE A 545 -2.88 -57.38 -4.86
N LYS A 546 -1.86 -57.29 -5.72
CA LYS A 546 -1.02 -56.10 -5.87
C LYS A 546 -1.40 -55.39 -7.16
N PHE A 547 -1.61 -54.09 -7.08
CA PHE A 547 -1.96 -53.25 -8.23
C PHE A 547 -1.39 -51.85 -8.06
N THR A 548 -1.13 -51.18 -9.17
CA THR A 548 -0.65 -49.80 -9.21
C THR A 548 -1.84 -48.90 -9.53
N VAL A 549 -2.03 -47.89 -8.69
CA VAL A 549 -2.99 -46.81 -8.95
C VAL A 549 -2.23 -45.59 -9.44
N THR A 550 -2.73 -44.98 -10.50
CA THR A 550 -2.29 -43.66 -10.98
C THR A 550 -3.39 -42.64 -10.72
N VAL A 551 -2.99 -41.47 -10.21
CA VAL A 551 -3.82 -40.26 -10.18
C VAL A 551 -3.25 -39.27 -11.18
N GLU A 552 -4.12 -38.67 -11.97
CA GLU A 552 -3.78 -37.61 -12.92
C GLU A 552 -4.53 -36.34 -12.57
N ASP A 553 -3.87 -35.19 -12.73
CA ASP A 553 -4.48 -33.87 -12.71
C ASP A 553 -3.95 -33.01 -13.87
N SER A 554 -4.28 -31.72 -13.89
CA SER A 554 -3.80 -30.79 -14.92
C SER A 554 -2.28 -30.57 -14.90
N ALA A 555 -1.60 -30.87 -13.78
CA ALA A 555 -0.17 -30.67 -13.61
C ALA A 555 0.67 -31.93 -13.87
N GLY A 556 0.05 -33.11 -13.99
CA GLY A 556 0.72 -34.35 -14.39
C GLY A 556 0.11 -35.60 -13.77
N SER A 557 0.94 -36.61 -13.52
CA SER A 557 0.51 -37.89 -12.95
C SER A 557 1.44 -38.41 -11.86
N ALA A 558 0.88 -39.16 -10.92
CA ALA A 558 1.61 -39.88 -9.88
C ALA A 558 1.06 -41.28 -9.69
N SER A 559 1.95 -42.25 -9.49
CA SER A 559 1.60 -43.66 -9.33
C SER A 559 2.09 -44.22 -8.00
N LYS A 560 1.30 -45.10 -7.39
CA LYS A 560 1.67 -45.83 -6.18
C LYS A 560 1.17 -47.27 -6.23
N VAL A 561 2.01 -48.20 -5.79
CA VAL A 561 1.65 -49.61 -5.65
C VAL A 561 0.88 -49.81 -4.34
N PHE A 562 -0.28 -50.43 -4.45
CA PHE A 562 -1.09 -50.88 -3.32
C PHE A 562 -1.21 -52.39 -3.31
N SER A 563 -1.52 -52.93 -2.13
CA SER A 563 -1.86 -54.34 -1.97
C SER A 563 -3.07 -54.49 -1.08
N ILE A 564 -4.03 -55.31 -1.50
CA ILE A 564 -5.16 -55.74 -0.68
C ILE A 564 -5.04 -57.23 -0.45
N THR A 565 -5.06 -57.63 0.83
CA THR A 565 -5.19 -59.04 1.20
C THR A 565 -6.66 -59.33 1.46
N VAL A 566 -7.26 -60.17 0.62
CA VAL A 566 -8.62 -60.70 0.81
C VAL A 566 -8.50 -62.07 1.48
N LYS A 567 -9.09 -62.21 2.66
CA LYS A 567 -9.09 -63.49 3.39
C LYS A 567 -10.35 -64.30 3.05
N GLN A 568 -10.21 -65.62 2.99
CA GLN A 568 -11.33 -66.57 2.90
C GLN A 568 -12.12 -66.49 4.22
N ASP A 569 -13.45 -66.43 4.14
CA ASP A 569 -14.31 -66.50 5.32
C ASP A 569 -14.47 -67.97 5.75
N ASP A 570 -13.56 -68.45 6.60
CA ASP A 570 -13.78 -69.66 7.39
C ASP A 570 -14.61 -69.28 8.62
N VAL A 571 -15.93 -69.24 8.48
CA VAL A 571 -16.84 -69.09 9.62
C VAL A 571 -17.06 -70.48 10.23
N THR A 572 -16.19 -70.90 11.14
CA THR A 572 -16.53 -71.95 12.10
C THR A 572 -17.39 -71.34 13.20
N ALA A 573 -18.61 -71.84 13.37
CA ALA A 573 -19.56 -71.37 14.39
C ALA A 573 -18.96 -71.52 15.80
N CYS A 574 -18.90 -70.42 16.54
CA CYS A 574 -18.45 -70.45 17.92
C CYS A 574 -19.55 -70.93 18.87
N VAL A 575 -19.24 -71.97 19.66
CA VAL A 575 -20.14 -72.49 20.71
C VAL A 575 -19.94 -71.67 21.98
N ALA A 576 -20.71 -70.60 22.15
CA ALA A 576 -20.78 -69.87 23.42
C ALA A 576 -21.74 -70.58 24.40
N PRO A 577 -21.43 -70.66 25.72
CA PRO A 577 -20.22 -70.20 26.42
C PRO A 577 -19.20 -71.32 26.71
N ARG A 578 -17.91 -71.02 26.56
CA ARG A 578 -16.77 -71.90 26.86
C ARG A 578 -16.61 -72.09 28.38
N LYS A 579 -16.30 -73.31 28.82
CA LYS A 579 -16.22 -73.72 30.25
C LYS A 579 -14.92 -73.30 30.97
N VAL A 580 -14.05 -72.53 30.34
CA VAL A 580 -12.79 -72.07 30.93
C VAL A 580 -12.68 -70.56 30.68
N PRO A 581 -12.46 -69.71 31.71
CA PRO A 581 -12.40 -68.27 31.53
C PRO A 581 -11.37 -67.85 30.49
N VAL A 582 -11.73 -66.98 29.56
CA VAL A 582 -10.80 -66.52 28.51
C VAL A 582 -9.95 -65.34 28.99
N PHE A 583 -10.51 -64.52 29.87
CA PHE A 583 -9.83 -63.38 30.49
C PHE A 583 -9.68 -63.55 32.00
N ALA A 584 -8.61 -62.99 32.58
CA ALA A 584 -8.32 -63.13 34.01
C ALA A 584 -9.30 -62.36 34.92
N ASP A 585 -9.82 -61.23 34.44
CA ASP A 585 -10.80 -60.38 35.12
C ASP A 585 -12.26 -60.79 34.87
N THR A 586 -12.49 -61.83 34.06
CA THR A 586 -13.84 -62.32 33.72
C THR A 586 -13.99 -63.81 34.07
N PRO A 587 -14.02 -64.19 35.36
CA PRO A 587 -14.23 -65.59 35.77
C PRO A 587 -15.62 -66.12 35.35
N LEU A 588 -15.83 -67.44 35.36
CA LEU A 588 -17.11 -68.07 34.98
C LEU A 588 -18.31 -67.55 35.80
N SER A 589 -18.05 -67.11 37.04
CA SER A 589 -19.03 -66.51 37.95
C SER A 589 -19.36 -65.04 37.64
N HIS A 590 -18.65 -64.43 36.69
CA HIS A 590 -18.84 -63.04 36.33
C HIS A 590 -20.16 -62.85 35.59
N LYS A 591 -20.98 -61.89 36.01
CA LYS A 591 -22.36 -61.68 35.53
C LYS A 591 -22.51 -61.44 34.01
N PHE A 592 -21.43 -61.01 33.35
CA PHE A 592 -21.36 -60.78 31.89
C PHE A 592 -20.43 -61.77 31.16
N TYR A 593 -20.14 -62.92 31.78
CA TYR A 593 -19.18 -63.88 31.24
C TYR A 593 -19.57 -64.39 29.86
N LYS A 594 -20.85 -64.70 29.62
CA LYS A 594 -21.31 -65.28 28.35
C LYS A 594 -21.13 -64.33 27.18
N GLU A 595 -21.43 -63.05 27.41
CA GLU A 595 -21.35 -61.98 26.44
C GLU A 595 -19.90 -61.64 26.12
N ILE A 596 -19.04 -61.57 27.13
CA ILE A 596 -17.61 -61.31 26.99
C ILE A 596 -16.89 -62.47 26.31
N ASP A 597 -17.23 -63.71 26.66
CA ASP A 597 -16.71 -64.93 26.03
C ASP A 597 -17.11 -65.01 24.55
N TRP A 598 -18.38 -64.72 24.24
CA TRP A 598 -18.85 -64.62 22.85
C TRP A 598 -18.09 -63.54 22.07
N MET A 599 -17.85 -62.36 22.67
CA MET A 599 -17.11 -61.29 22.00
C MET A 599 -15.67 -61.66 21.69
N GLU A 600 -14.97 -62.42 22.54
CA GLU A 600 -13.64 -62.93 22.20
C GLU A 600 -13.73 -63.94 21.07
N CYS A 601 -14.70 -64.84 21.14
CA CYS A 601 -14.81 -65.89 20.14
C CYS A 601 -15.12 -65.36 18.74
N MET A 602 -15.98 -64.35 18.68
CA MET A 602 -16.31 -63.60 17.47
C MET A 602 -15.24 -62.56 17.09
N LYS A 603 -14.15 -62.48 17.86
CA LYS A 603 -13.00 -61.58 17.67
C LYS A 603 -13.28 -60.09 17.81
N TYR A 604 -14.37 -59.70 18.46
CA TYR A 604 -14.68 -58.31 18.83
C TYR A 604 -13.97 -57.83 20.10
N SER A 605 -13.17 -58.68 20.74
CA SER A 605 -12.29 -58.33 21.87
C SER A 605 -10.97 -59.07 21.78
N THR A 606 -9.89 -58.46 22.30
CA THR A 606 -8.52 -59.00 22.19
C THR A 606 -7.77 -59.12 23.52
N GLY A 607 -8.30 -58.50 24.57
CA GLY A 607 -7.63 -58.42 25.87
C GLY A 607 -6.33 -57.60 25.88
N TRP A 608 -5.83 -57.27 27.07
CA TRP A 608 -4.52 -56.61 27.26
C TRP A 608 -3.41 -57.64 27.41
N ARG A 609 -2.27 -57.45 26.72
CA ARG A 609 -1.09 -58.32 26.91
C ARG A 609 -0.51 -58.11 28.30
N GLN A 610 -0.41 -59.20 29.08
CA GLN A 610 0.30 -59.21 30.37
C GLN A 610 1.51 -60.15 30.31
N PRO A 611 2.57 -59.90 31.10
CA PRO A 611 3.82 -60.65 31.01
C PRO A 611 3.68 -62.14 31.36
N VAL A 612 2.78 -62.52 32.28
CA VAL A 612 2.48 -63.91 32.66
C VAL A 612 1.00 -64.01 33.11
N GLY A 613 0.20 -64.91 32.51
CA GLY A 613 -1.22 -65.15 32.86
C GLY A 613 -2.22 -64.92 31.70
N LYS A 614 -3.52 -65.19 31.93
CA LYS A 614 -4.59 -64.87 30.96
C LYS A 614 -4.73 -63.34 30.79
N PRO A 615 -5.05 -62.82 29.59
CA PRO A 615 -5.19 -61.39 29.38
C PRO A 615 -6.39 -60.80 30.15
N LEU A 616 -6.39 -59.49 30.42
CA LEU A 616 -7.56 -58.76 30.95
C LEU A 616 -8.47 -58.33 29.80
N TYR A 617 -9.79 -58.34 29.95
CA TYR A 617 -10.75 -58.05 28.87
C TYR A 617 -10.58 -56.64 28.25
N LYS A 618 -10.58 -56.60 26.90
CA LYS A 618 -10.44 -55.37 26.10
C LYS A 618 -11.23 -55.48 24.77
N PRO A 619 -12.27 -54.64 24.55
CA PRO A 619 -12.96 -54.51 23.25
C PRO A 619 -12.04 -53.98 22.15
N GLN A 620 -12.27 -54.36 20.89
CA GLN A 620 -11.45 -53.91 19.74
C GLN A 620 -11.82 -52.50 19.22
N ASP A 621 -13.11 -52.17 19.13
CA ASP A 621 -13.59 -50.92 18.50
C ASP A 621 -14.40 -50.02 19.46
N ASN A 622 -14.42 -48.71 19.19
CA ASN A 622 -15.27 -47.73 19.88
C ASN A 622 -16.68 -47.69 19.25
N LEU A 623 -17.72 -47.42 20.06
CA LEU A 623 -19.12 -47.44 19.64
C LEU A 623 -19.41 -46.44 18.49
N GLU A 624 -20.03 -46.90 17.39
CA GLU A 624 -20.41 -46.02 16.28
C GLU A 624 -21.55 -45.06 16.64
N ARG A 625 -21.34 -43.78 16.32
CA ARG A 625 -22.12 -42.60 16.74
C ARG A 625 -23.60 -42.63 16.31
N GLN A 626 -23.97 -43.43 15.30
CA GLN A 626 -25.33 -43.53 14.77
C GLN A 626 -26.21 -44.54 15.54
N ALA A 627 -25.60 -45.58 16.14
CA ALA A 627 -26.32 -46.57 16.95
C ALA A 627 -26.88 -45.95 18.25
N MET A 628 -26.25 -44.88 18.74
CA MET A 628 -26.65 -44.13 19.93
C MET A 628 -27.92 -43.29 19.69
N ALA A 629 -28.00 -42.62 18.54
CA ALA A 629 -29.14 -41.80 18.14
C ALA A 629 -30.41 -42.63 17.94
N ALA A 630 -30.26 -43.82 17.34
CA ALA A 630 -31.34 -44.79 17.14
C ALA A 630 -31.97 -45.29 18.46
N PHE A 631 -31.16 -45.37 19.52
CA PHE A 631 -31.57 -45.84 20.83
C PHE A 631 -32.34 -44.78 21.63
N ILE A 632 -31.84 -43.54 21.69
CA ILE A 632 -32.50 -42.43 22.39
C ILE A 632 -33.86 -42.12 21.77
N PHE A 633 -33.95 -42.15 20.44
CA PHE A 633 -35.22 -41.98 19.72
C PHE A 633 -36.27 -43.01 20.15
N ARG A 634 -35.92 -44.29 20.29
CA ARG A 634 -36.89 -45.34 20.63
C ARG A 634 -37.45 -45.26 22.05
N MET A 635 -36.73 -44.61 22.95
CA MET A 635 -37.13 -44.48 24.36
C MET A 635 -37.96 -43.21 24.62
N GLU A 636 -37.67 -42.13 23.89
CA GLU A 636 -38.19 -40.79 24.21
C GLU A 636 -39.07 -40.21 23.08
N ALA A 637 -39.03 -40.75 21.86
CA ALA A 637 -39.86 -40.24 20.77
C ALA A 637 -41.33 -40.68 20.91
N PRO A 638 -42.29 -39.80 20.60
CA PRO A 638 -43.71 -40.17 20.55
C PRO A 638 -43.95 -41.31 19.55
N LYS A 639 -44.76 -42.31 19.93
CA LYS A 639 -45.16 -43.38 19.02
C LYS A 639 -45.89 -42.77 17.81
N GLY A 640 -45.31 -42.92 16.62
CA GLY A 640 -45.86 -42.41 15.36
C GLY A 640 -45.24 -41.12 14.83
N TYR A 641 -44.11 -40.66 15.41
CA TYR A 641 -43.34 -39.55 14.86
C TYR A 641 -43.02 -39.74 13.37
N LYS A 642 -43.23 -38.69 12.56
CA LYS A 642 -42.92 -38.65 11.13
C LYS A 642 -41.87 -37.57 10.88
N ALA A 643 -40.72 -37.97 10.37
CA ALA A 643 -39.66 -37.02 10.04
C ALA A 643 -40.05 -36.11 8.86
N PRO A 644 -39.49 -34.90 8.78
CA PRO A 644 -39.74 -33.97 7.69
C PRO A 644 -39.37 -34.55 6.32
N LYS A 645 -40.14 -34.20 5.28
CA LYS A 645 -39.85 -34.62 3.89
C LYS A 645 -38.62 -33.94 3.30
N VAL A 646 -38.19 -32.83 3.88
CA VAL A 646 -36.98 -32.09 3.50
C VAL A 646 -36.07 -32.08 4.71
N SER A 647 -34.83 -32.56 4.53
CA SER A 647 -33.88 -32.61 5.65
C SER A 647 -33.54 -31.22 6.18
N PRO A 648 -33.52 -31.04 7.51
CA PRO A 648 -32.96 -29.84 8.13
C PRO A 648 -31.44 -29.78 8.00
N PHE A 649 -30.78 -30.87 7.57
CA PHE A 649 -29.34 -30.96 7.41
C PHE A 649 -28.92 -31.02 5.93
N ALA A 650 -27.73 -30.51 5.62
CA ALA A 650 -27.14 -30.58 4.29
C ALA A 650 -26.57 -31.97 3.93
N ASP A 651 -26.11 -32.72 4.94
CA ASP A 651 -25.35 -33.98 4.81
C ASP A 651 -26.15 -35.25 5.14
N VAL A 652 -27.43 -35.12 5.50
CA VAL A 652 -28.33 -36.24 5.86
C VAL A 652 -29.61 -36.14 5.02
N LYS A 653 -30.00 -37.19 4.29
CA LYS A 653 -31.11 -37.15 3.32
C LYS A 653 -32.32 -38.00 3.76
N PRO A 654 -33.56 -37.64 3.37
CA PRO A 654 -34.72 -38.50 3.58
C PRO A 654 -34.52 -39.87 2.90
N GLY A 655 -34.54 -40.93 3.70
CA GLY A 655 -34.30 -42.31 3.25
C GLY A 655 -32.97 -42.92 3.72
N ASP A 656 -32.05 -42.10 4.26
CA ASP A 656 -30.83 -42.61 4.88
C ASP A 656 -31.13 -43.41 6.16
N SER A 657 -30.25 -44.36 6.49
CA SER A 657 -30.36 -45.13 7.73
C SER A 657 -30.31 -44.18 8.93
N PHE A 658 -31.26 -44.31 9.86
CA PHE A 658 -31.42 -43.47 11.06
C PHE A 658 -31.84 -42.00 10.80
N TYR A 659 -32.28 -41.64 9.57
CA TYR A 659 -32.76 -40.29 9.23
C TYR A 659 -33.88 -39.80 10.15
N THR A 660 -34.83 -40.68 10.46
CA THR A 660 -36.00 -40.32 11.28
C THR A 660 -35.59 -39.95 12.70
N GLU A 661 -34.59 -40.67 13.22
CA GLU A 661 -34.05 -40.52 14.55
C GLU A 661 -33.20 -39.25 14.67
N MET A 662 -32.40 -38.94 13.65
CA MET A 662 -31.61 -37.70 13.59
C MET A 662 -32.48 -36.44 13.46
N ALA A 663 -33.54 -36.49 12.65
CA ALA A 663 -34.47 -35.37 12.47
C ALA A 663 -35.23 -35.05 13.77
N TRP A 664 -35.67 -36.09 14.50
CA TRP A 664 -36.34 -35.91 15.79
C TRP A 664 -35.42 -35.30 16.85
N MET A 665 -34.16 -35.73 16.91
CA MET A 665 -33.18 -35.18 17.86
C MET A 665 -32.90 -33.70 17.63
N TYR A 666 -32.90 -33.25 16.36
CA TYR A 666 -32.78 -31.84 15.99
C TYR A 666 -33.98 -31.02 16.47
N GLU A 667 -35.21 -31.48 16.20
CA GLU A 667 -36.44 -30.79 16.60
C GLU A 667 -36.61 -30.68 18.12
N LYS A 668 -35.98 -31.57 18.88
CA LYS A 668 -35.97 -31.53 20.36
C LYS A 668 -34.78 -30.79 20.96
N GLY A 669 -33.89 -30.24 20.13
CA GLY A 669 -32.72 -29.49 20.57
C GLY A 669 -31.63 -30.36 21.21
N TYR A 670 -31.67 -31.68 21.00
CA TYR A 670 -30.68 -32.63 21.55
C TYR A 670 -29.45 -32.81 20.63
N ALA A 671 -29.49 -32.24 19.44
CA ALA A 671 -28.36 -32.10 18.53
C ALA A 671 -28.46 -30.74 17.82
N THR A 672 -27.32 -30.11 17.54
CA THR A 672 -27.27 -28.83 16.83
C THR A 672 -26.54 -29.01 15.51
N GLY A 673 -27.06 -28.41 14.45
CA GLY A 673 -26.33 -28.34 13.19
C GLY A 673 -25.23 -27.26 13.24
N TRP A 674 -24.09 -27.49 12.59
CA TRP A 674 -23.04 -26.46 12.42
C TRP A 674 -23.40 -25.56 11.23
N ALA A 675 -23.26 -24.23 11.38
CA ALA A 675 -23.66 -23.28 10.34
C ALA A 675 -22.72 -23.37 9.13
N GLU A 676 -23.31 -23.49 7.94
CA GLU A 676 -22.58 -23.49 6.66
C GLU A 676 -23.03 -22.28 5.82
N PRO A 677 -22.17 -21.74 4.95
CA PRO A 677 -22.48 -20.56 4.11
C PRO A 677 -23.74 -20.69 3.24
N SER A 678 -24.15 -21.93 2.93
CA SER A 678 -25.32 -22.26 2.11
C SER A 678 -26.66 -22.26 2.86
N GLY A 679 -26.66 -21.90 4.15
CA GLY A 679 -27.87 -21.68 4.95
C GLY A 679 -28.52 -22.94 5.56
N LYS A 680 -28.13 -24.16 5.16
CA LYS A 680 -28.53 -25.40 5.86
C LYS A 680 -27.36 -25.98 6.65
N PRO A 681 -27.52 -26.29 7.94
CA PRO A 681 -26.41 -26.78 8.74
C PRO A 681 -26.08 -28.26 8.47
N THR A 682 -24.89 -28.73 8.83
CA THR A 682 -24.54 -30.18 8.81
C THR A 682 -24.78 -30.83 10.17
N TYR A 683 -25.23 -32.09 10.20
CA TYR A 683 -25.61 -32.78 11.44
C TYR A 683 -24.40 -33.05 12.35
N ARG A 684 -24.45 -32.58 13.60
CA ARG A 684 -23.47 -32.88 14.65
C ARG A 684 -24.17 -33.08 16.02
N PRO A 685 -23.98 -34.21 16.72
CA PRO A 685 -24.45 -34.35 18.10
C PRO A 685 -23.60 -33.50 19.04
N HIS A 686 -24.23 -32.86 20.04
CA HIS A 686 -23.54 -32.00 21.01
C HIS A 686 -22.89 -32.86 22.12
N GLU A 687 -21.56 -33.04 22.04
CA GLU A 687 -20.66 -33.68 23.04
C GLU A 687 -20.98 -35.14 23.49
N PRO A 688 -20.00 -35.90 24.02
CA PRO A 688 -20.23 -37.26 24.54
C PRO A 688 -21.22 -37.27 25.72
N LEU A 689 -22.00 -38.35 25.84
CA LEU A 689 -23.09 -38.55 26.80
C LEU A 689 -22.81 -38.00 28.21
N SER A 690 -23.78 -37.27 28.78
CA SER A 690 -23.70 -36.84 30.18
C SER A 690 -23.72 -38.04 31.13
N ARG A 691 -22.98 -37.94 32.24
CA ARG A 691 -22.88 -38.98 33.28
C ARG A 691 -24.25 -39.40 33.86
N GLU A 692 -25.24 -38.50 33.83
CA GLU A 692 -26.59 -38.70 34.34
C GLU A 692 -27.47 -39.52 33.39
N ALA A 693 -27.36 -39.28 32.07
CA ALA A 693 -28.09 -40.05 31.06
C ALA A 693 -27.65 -41.52 31.06
N MET A 694 -26.36 -41.76 31.30
CA MET A 694 -25.79 -43.10 31.45
C MET A 694 -26.33 -43.82 32.69
N ALA A 695 -26.46 -43.11 33.82
CA ALA A 695 -26.99 -43.69 35.05
C ALA A 695 -28.45 -44.11 34.91
N ALA A 696 -29.25 -43.29 34.22
CA ALA A 696 -30.65 -43.60 33.92
C ALA A 696 -30.81 -44.86 33.07
N PHE A 697 -29.93 -45.06 32.09
CA PHE A 697 -29.93 -46.25 31.24
C PHE A 697 -29.66 -47.52 32.05
N ILE A 698 -28.59 -47.55 32.84
CA ILE A 698 -28.20 -48.72 33.64
C ILE A 698 -29.29 -49.07 34.66
N TYR A 699 -29.83 -48.06 35.34
CA TYR A 699 -30.93 -48.26 36.29
C TYR A 699 -32.18 -48.85 35.61
N ARG A 700 -32.58 -48.32 34.46
CA ARG A 700 -33.79 -48.78 33.76
C ARG A 700 -33.62 -50.16 33.15
N LEU A 701 -32.43 -50.46 32.65
CA LEU A 701 -32.08 -51.81 32.20
C LEU A 701 -32.21 -52.80 33.36
N GLU A 702 -31.68 -52.50 34.53
CA GLU A 702 -31.82 -53.40 35.68
C GLU A 702 -33.24 -53.45 36.24
N ALA A 703 -33.90 -52.30 36.40
CA ALA A 703 -35.29 -52.25 36.85
C ALA A 703 -36.27 -53.00 35.93
N SER A 704 -35.90 -53.27 34.68
CA SER A 704 -36.71 -54.06 33.75
C SER A 704 -36.77 -55.55 34.13
N THR A 705 -35.75 -56.06 34.81
CA THR A 705 -35.59 -57.49 35.14
C THR A 705 -35.37 -57.78 36.63
N ASN A 706 -35.00 -56.77 37.43
CA ASN A 706 -34.71 -56.87 38.85
C ASN A 706 -35.73 -56.05 39.68
N PRO A 707 -36.61 -56.72 40.44
CA PRO A 707 -37.63 -56.06 41.26
C PRO A 707 -37.07 -55.12 42.33
N ALA A 708 -35.86 -55.39 42.85
CA ALA A 708 -35.22 -54.57 43.88
C ALA A 708 -34.80 -53.20 43.32
N ALA A 709 -34.25 -53.16 42.10
CA ALA A 709 -33.93 -51.92 41.40
C ALA A 709 -35.21 -51.15 41.04
N LYS A 710 -36.23 -51.85 40.52
CA LYS A 710 -37.52 -51.26 40.11
C LYS A 710 -38.22 -50.51 41.24
N ASN A 711 -38.23 -51.10 42.43
CA ASN A 711 -38.91 -50.56 43.61
C ASN A 711 -38.02 -49.71 44.51
N TYR A 712 -36.78 -49.42 44.10
CA TYR A 712 -35.85 -48.60 44.87
C TYR A 712 -36.45 -47.21 45.19
N LYS A 713 -36.27 -46.75 46.44
CA LYS A 713 -36.66 -45.41 46.89
C LYS A 713 -35.40 -44.61 47.23
N ALA A 714 -35.22 -43.49 46.54
CA ALA A 714 -34.08 -42.62 46.78
C ALA A 714 -34.19 -41.93 48.15
N PRO A 715 -33.06 -41.70 48.85
CA PRO A 715 -33.07 -41.06 50.16
C PRO A 715 -33.50 -39.59 50.07
N ALA A 716 -34.22 -39.14 51.10
CA ALA A 716 -34.74 -37.77 51.21
C ALA A 716 -33.65 -36.71 51.42
N LYS A 717 -32.46 -37.12 51.89
CA LYS A 717 -31.25 -36.29 51.96
C LYS A 717 -30.18 -36.95 51.11
N SER A 718 -29.63 -36.21 50.16
CA SER A 718 -28.67 -36.77 49.21
C SER A 718 -27.34 -37.14 49.87
N PRO A 719 -26.76 -38.31 49.54
CA PRO A 719 -25.40 -38.65 49.92
C PRO A 719 -24.33 -37.94 49.07
N MET A 720 -24.73 -37.20 48.02
CA MET A 720 -23.85 -36.49 47.08
C MET A 720 -24.19 -34.99 47.05
N ALA A 721 -23.20 -34.12 46.90
CA ALA A 721 -23.39 -32.68 46.95
C ALA A 721 -23.96 -32.08 45.65
N ASP A 722 -23.70 -32.71 44.51
CA ASP A 722 -24.07 -32.27 43.17
C ASP A 722 -25.41 -32.82 42.67
N MET A 723 -26.04 -33.72 43.43
CA MET A 723 -27.34 -34.30 43.10
C MET A 723 -28.29 -34.15 44.27
N LYS A 724 -29.42 -33.44 44.10
CA LYS A 724 -30.38 -33.14 45.18
C LYS A 724 -31.76 -33.73 44.89
N PRO A 725 -32.58 -34.04 45.91
CA PRO A 725 -33.96 -34.48 45.72
C PRO A 725 -34.72 -33.50 44.81
N GLY A 726 -35.37 -34.03 43.76
CA GLY A 726 -36.10 -33.24 42.76
C GLY A 726 -35.33 -32.97 41.46
N MET A 727 -34.02 -33.19 41.41
CA MET A 727 -33.24 -33.11 40.17
C MET A 727 -33.51 -34.31 39.24
N LYS A 728 -33.42 -34.10 37.92
CA LYS A 728 -33.57 -35.18 36.92
C LYS A 728 -32.54 -36.28 37.18
N PHE A 729 -32.99 -37.54 37.08
CA PHE A 729 -32.17 -38.76 37.28
C PHE A 729 -31.62 -38.96 38.71
N TYR A 730 -32.08 -38.19 39.71
CA TYR A 730 -31.66 -38.31 41.10
C TYR A 730 -31.91 -39.71 41.68
N LYS A 731 -33.01 -40.36 41.31
CA LYS A 731 -33.35 -41.71 41.78
C LYS A 731 -32.38 -42.75 41.25
N GLU A 732 -32.10 -42.68 39.96
CA GLU A 732 -31.24 -43.60 39.23
C GLU A 732 -29.78 -43.50 39.68
N ILE A 733 -29.29 -42.28 39.90
CA ILE A 733 -27.94 -42.00 40.40
C ILE A 733 -27.78 -42.42 41.87
N SER A 734 -28.80 -42.17 42.71
CA SER A 734 -28.80 -42.60 44.11
C SER A 734 -28.77 -44.13 44.24
N TRP A 735 -29.49 -44.83 43.36
CA TRP A 735 -29.47 -46.29 43.30
C TRP A 735 -28.07 -46.80 42.93
N MET A 736 -27.43 -46.22 41.91
CA MET A 736 -26.08 -46.64 41.53
C MET A 736 -25.06 -46.47 42.66
N TYR A 737 -25.20 -45.40 43.45
CA TYR A 737 -24.38 -45.20 44.64
C TYR A 737 -24.65 -46.24 45.73
N SER A 738 -25.92 -46.59 46.00
CA SER A 738 -26.24 -47.61 47.00
C SER A 738 -25.76 -49.01 46.62
N GLU A 739 -25.74 -49.32 45.33
CA GLU A 739 -25.24 -50.59 44.81
C GLU A 739 -23.69 -50.62 44.65
N GLY A 740 -22.98 -49.54 45.03
CA GLY A 740 -21.52 -49.45 44.93
C GLY A 740 -20.99 -49.38 43.49
N LEU A 741 -21.86 -49.08 42.52
CA LEU A 741 -21.54 -48.91 41.10
C LEU A 741 -20.96 -47.52 40.78
N SER A 742 -20.98 -46.61 41.75
CA SER A 742 -20.28 -45.33 41.75
C SER A 742 -19.53 -45.14 43.07
N THR A 743 -18.47 -44.34 43.07
CA THR A 743 -17.58 -44.20 44.26
C THR A 743 -17.86 -42.95 45.08
N GLY A 744 -18.46 -41.92 44.49
CA GLY A 744 -18.61 -40.61 45.12
C GLY A 744 -17.25 -40.00 45.47
N ASN A 745 -16.57 -39.41 44.48
CA ASN A 745 -15.22 -38.85 44.69
C ASN A 745 -15.28 -37.58 45.54
N LYS A 746 -14.29 -37.40 46.42
CA LYS A 746 -14.25 -36.27 47.35
C LYS A 746 -13.85 -35.00 46.61
N VAL A 747 -14.70 -33.98 46.66
CA VAL A 747 -14.45 -32.63 46.15
C VAL A 747 -14.65 -31.67 47.32
N GLY A 748 -13.55 -31.13 47.85
CA GLY A 748 -13.54 -30.37 49.10
C GLY A 748 -14.03 -31.18 50.31
N ASN A 749 -14.96 -30.62 51.10
CA ASN A 749 -15.58 -31.30 52.25
C ASN A 749 -16.81 -32.16 51.87
N THR A 750 -17.08 -32.32 50.58
CA THR A 750 -18.25 -33.05 50.05
C THR A 750 -17.85 -34.16 49.06
N LYS A 751 -18.82 -34.97 48.62
CA LYS A 751 -18.64 -35.99 47.58
C LYS A 751 -19.53 -35.70 46.39
N GLU A 752 -18.98 -35.77 45.18
CA GLU A 752 -19.73 -35.63 43.92
C GLU A 752 -19.90 -36.98 43.22
N TYR A 753 -20.97 -37.13 42.44
CA TYR A 753 -21.24 -38.35 41.69
C TYR A 753 -20.19 -38.59 40.58
N TRP A 754 -19.51 -39.73 40.67
CA TRP A 754 -18.56 -40.21 39.66
C TRP A 754 -18.77 -41.71 39.40
N PRO A 755 -19.00 -42.14 38.15
CA PRO A 755 -19.00 -43.55 37.78
C PRO A 755 -17.65 -44.19 38.12
N LYS A 756 -17.66 -45.37 38.72
CA LYS A 756 -16.46 -46.01 39.30
C LYS A 756 -15.41 -46.41 38.26
N ASP A 757 -15.83 -46.70 37.03
CA ASP A 757 -14.98 -47.02 35.89
C ASP A 757 -15.46 -46.23 34.66
N ASP A 758 -14.55 -45.82 33.77
CA ASP A 758 -14.90 -45.40 32.40
C ASP A 758 -15.83 -46.45 31.82
N LEU A 759 -17.13 -46.13 31.76
CA LEU A 759 -18.23 -46.93 31.19
C LEU A 759 -17.98 -48.43 31.33
N SER A 760 -18.31 -49.05 32.48
CA SER A 760 -17.89 -50.42 32.81
C SER A 760 -17.87 -51.28 31.55
N ARG A 761 -16.67 -51.71 31.11
CA ARG A 761 -16.41 -52.36 29.81
C ARG A 761 -17.39 -53.52 29.51
N GLN A 762 -18.01 -54.02 30.56
CA GLN A 762 -18.94 -55.13 30.63
C GLN A 762 -20.39 -54.72 30.23
N ALA A 763 -20.81 -53.50 30.53
CA ALA A 763 -22.09 -52.94 30.06
C ALA A 763 -22.08 -52.70 28.53
N MET A 764 -20.91 -52.37 27.98
CA MET A 764 -20.66 -52.29 26.53
C MET A 764 -20.81 -53.66 25.85
N ALA A 765 -20.31 -54.73 26.49
CA ALA A 765 -20.42 -56.09 25.99
C ALA A 765 -21.87 -56.60 25.94
N ALA A 766 -22.66 -56.32 26.98
CA ALA A 766 -24.07 -56.67 27.03
C ALA A 766 -24.90 -55.96 25.93
N PHE A 767 -24.56 -54.70 25.62
CA PHE A 767 -25.20 -53.92 24.55
C PHE A 767 -24.93 -54.50 23.16
N ILE A 768 -23.67 -54.78 22.83
CA ILE A 768 -23.27 -55.31 21.51
C ILE A 768 -23.82 -56.72 21.31
N TYR A 769 -23.77 -57.57 22.34
CA TYR A 769 -24.31 -58.93 22.27
C TYR A 769 -25.80 -58.91 21.91
N ARG A 770 -26.64 -58.15 22.63
CA ARG A 770 -28.10 -58.11 22.35
C ARG A 770 -28.46 -57.40 21.05
N LEU A 771 -27.70 -56.38 20.64
CA LEU A 771 -27.90 -55.72 19.33
C LEU A 771 -27.74 -56.70 18.17
N VAL A 772 -26.81 -57.66 18.29
CA VAL A 772 -26.49 -58.63 17.24
C VAL A 772 -27.36 -59.89 17.34
N THR A 773 -27.55 -60.45 18.54
CA THR A 773 -28.28 -61.72 18.70
C THR A 773 -29.80 -61.56 18.69
N ASP A 774 -30.32 -60.46 19.24
CA ASP A 774 -31.76 -60.34 19.46
C ASP A 774 -32.45 -59.51 18.36
N TYR A 775 -31.70 -58.60 17.70
CA TYR A 775 -32.27 -57.65 16.75
C TYR A 775 -31.89 -57.89 15.28
N ARG A 776 -30.69 -58.41 14.97
CA ARG A 776 -30.32 -58.78 13.59
C ARG A 776 -30.81 -60.17 13.17
N ALA A 777 -31.23 -61.03 14.10
CA ALA A 777 -31.76 -62.35 13.78
C ALA A 777 -33.22 -62.33 13.29
N THR A 778 -33.93 -61.20 13.42
CA THR A 778 -35.36 -61.07 13.04
C THR A 778 -35.63 -60.07 11.91
N LYS A 779 -34.62 -59.78 11.07
CA LYS A 779 -34.81 -59.14 9.77
C LYS A 779 -34.12 -59.89 8.65
#